data_AF-A0A960TVB7-F1
#
_entry.id   AF-A0A960TVB7-F1
#
_cell.length_a   1.000
_cell.length_b   1.000
_cell.length_c   1.000
_cell.angle_alpha   90.00
_cell.angle_beta   90.00
_cell.angle_gamma   90.00
#
_symmetry.space_group_name_H-M   'P 1'
#
loop_
_entity.id
_entity.type
_entity.pdbx_description
1 polymer ?
#
loop_
_entity_poly.entity_id
_entity_poly.type
_entity_poly.pdbx_seq_one_letter_code
_entity_poly.pdbx_strand_id
1 'polypeptide(L)'
;MRIVTALTILLALPLAAFADRPEAADVIAAGSVHRALATSPVDTVILFGGPASGDGKFQDDLNPSLPDWEGWRVHETSAETPVWKVSRFNSPTGTPAIWLGTEMSEFCTGLVRPGYANNWSTGLVWEGAVTDPLQPTTVAVAYLARWETEPGHDYLAVQVERAGVWSELVRHDGLQAETVADTLQFTLAPGEYGGPAGDLVRVRFYGYTDDRGSDNDCEFLTAAGLAQIDDIRIEGDNGLSDFFEDFESGYYDMGMSVEHEGTHGQFAGIWTGLQAPHPCYVNQSPQVAFIDDGNQESCSPGSVGQTWTYGPGGFVTNATGGCISSWGGVSNEVWSPPIALADASGNPLPERYTGLLLEYDVLVHNPIRYLMLPLNIVRFSQDGGVTWGAWQSGGYYFAEEVSTIRRSKRLDQARPAGATHVMIGLGLHDLLTFDFFPPDNTPAPYFDNVALRAFEAAGPVVTLYETLALQDNFPARNDIDPANPGVNDVACDIAWDLVDIEGPKIVPGDTVVAYVLPGQSDAELTGPPRLHYRMRANPLFDAYRAQPTAGSVIGRLDSADGRWSFELPDEDFLYPGDILHYYIWAEDEVDGVRRVTTVPEDLSAFAAFPDESLAHLDWDPHFAMHALPGITGLAPETRKRILFWDDGLEAEARRRWELAFARNGVVIGGPEVDVYTTQAASTGLSNGLGSRATADLIAGYDLIICASGRRKDLTIVSENCQYPTHDKSDDVGLLLEALASGTVVAVFGQNVAEDLSENQGAAGDLFLSQSLGAEHVADRVADVAPLDSPAVLAGIGSKGAGQDQGFPWQGLTYAVPALCPLINQSDGVGAVGAAVLSQRWLDAAGDPVVIPDVGSGLVHVGAGGKTVIFPHAFADVTALGDDGQGEDSALLRAQLLHAVADWAGTPLPDTPSGVAAGVRGGILRMSASPNPFNPEVELRFTAASASRAVVEIFDVRGAKVRTLLDARVHAGPHLASWDGRDDRGAAQASGVYFARVKVGEEQRVEKLALVR
;
A
#
# COMPACT_ATOMS: atom_id res chain seq x y z
N MET A 1 37.05 34.11 11.09
CA MET A 1 36.06 34.70 12.02
C MET A 1 34.84 35.09 11.21
N ARG A 2 33.77 34.28 11.35
CA ARG A 2 32.35 34.51 11.00
C ARG A 2 31.95 34.75 9.53
N ILE A 3 31.36 33.69 8.96
CA ILE A 3 29.96 33.57 8.46
C ILE A 3 29.44 34.66 7.49
N VAL A 4 28.73 34.18 6.44
CA VAL A 4 28.07 34.85 5.30
C VAL A 4 29.06 35.19 4.18
N THR A 5 29.09 34.50 3.03
CA THR A 5 28.15 34.69 1.93
C THR A 5 28.40 33.60 0.86
N ALA A 6 27.44 32.71 0.62
CA ALA A 6 27.39 31.86 -0.57
C ALA A 6 25.93 31.43 -0.78
N LEU A 7 25.12 32.30 -1.37
CA LEU A 7 23.81 31.92 -1.90
C LEU A 7 23.42 32.89 -3.02
N THR A 8 24.19 32.90 -4.11
CA THR A 8 23.72 33.44 -5.41
C THR A 8 24.65 32.91 -6.50
N ILE A 9 24.27 31.81 -7.14
CA ILE A 9 24.49 31.43 -8.55
C ILE A 9 23.93 30.01 -8.68
N LEU A 10 22.66 29.91 -9.12
CA LEU A 10 22.03 28.82 -9.90
C LEU A 10 20.51 29.01 -9.90
N LEU A 11 20.09 30.18 -10.42
CA LEU A 11 18.74 30.43 -10.95
C LEU A 11 18.92 30.55 -12.46
N ALA A 12 19.02 29.41 -13.15
CA ALA A 12 18.89 29.25 -14.60
C ALA A 12 19.13 27.77 -14.98
N LEU A 13 18.21 26.89 -14.61
CA LEU A 13 17.99 25.64 -15.37
C LEU A 13 16.64 25.79 -16.07
N PRO A 14 16.56 25.63 -17.40
CA PRO A 14 15.29 25.67 -18.10
C PRO A 14 14.45 24.45 -17.71
N LEU A 15 13.18 24.68 -17.39
CA LEU A 15 12.12 23.71 -17.06
C LEU A 15 11.80 22.69 -18.20
N ALA A 16 12.71 22.48 -19.16
CA ALA A 16 12.44 21.79 -20.42
C ALA A 16 13.16 20.43 -20.57
N ALA A 17 13.71 19.85 -19.50
CA ALA A 17 14.49 18.60 -19.56
C ALA A 17 13.85 17.38 -18.87
N PHE A 18 12.61 17.47 -18.38
CA PHE A 18 11.89 16.34 -17.77
C PHE A 18 10.69 15.84 -18.59
N ALA A 19 10.51 16.30 -19.83
CA ALA A 19 9.30 16.06 -20.61
C ALA A 19 9.36 14.89 -21.63
N ASP A 20 10.45 14.12 -21.74
CA ASP A 20 10.63 13.17 -22.86
C ASP A 20 11.21 11.78 -22.48
N ARG A 21 10.89 11.24 -21.30
CA ARG A 21 11.12 9.79 -21.03
C ARG A 21 9.86 9.13 -20.45
N PRO A 22 9.32 8.06 -21.05
CA PRO A 22 8.06 7.44 -20.63
C PRO A 22 8.18 6.53 -19.39
N GLU A 23 9.32 6.49 -18.69
CA GLU A 23 9.49 5.68 -17.48
C GLU A 23 9.46 6.50 -16.17
N ALA A 24 9.24 7.82 -16.25
CA ALA A 24 9.21 8.72 -15.08
C ALA A 24 7.82 9.25 -14.72
N ALA A 25 6.75 8.79 -15.37
CA ALA A 25 5.38 9.27 -15.17
C ALA A 25 4.56 8.51 -14.11
N ASP A 26 5.12 7.49 -13.47
CA ASP A 26 4.50 6.83 -12.29
C ASP A 26 4.82 7.56 -10.96
N VAL A 27 5.30 8.81 -11.06
CA VAL A 27 5.67 9.64 -9.89
C VAL A 27 4.71 10.83 -9.83
N ILE A 28 3.95 10.89 -8.73
CA ILE A 28 2.87 11.83 -8.38
C ILE A 28 1.47 11.36 -8.83
N ALA A 29 0.90 10.44 -8.05
CA ALA A 29 -0.46 10.56 -7.49
C ALA A 29 -0.83 9.23 -6.84
N ALA A 30 -1.26 9.25 -5.59
CA ALA A 30 -2.01 8.17 -4.97
C ALA A 30 -3.45 8.08 -5.55
N GLY A 31 -3.61 8.24 -6.86
CA GLY A 31 -4.87 8.04 -7.58
C GLY A 31 -5.01 6.57 -7.98
N SER A 32 -6.20 6.01 -7.84
CA SER A 32 -6.44 4.65 -8.34
C SER A 32 -6.36 4.69 -9.86
N VAL A 33 -5.63 3.74 -10.45
CA VAL A 33 -5.45 3.65 -11.90
C VAL A 33 -6.27 2.46 -12.37
N HIS A 34 -7.26 2.68 -13.23
CA HIS A 34 -8.02 1.60 -13.83
C HIS A 34 -7.26 1.05 -15.02
N ARG A 35 -6.88 -0.21 -14.89
CA ARG A 35 -6.26 -1.02 -15.96
C ARG A 35 -7.14 -2.25 -16.14
N ALA A 36 -7.35 -2.69 -17.38
CA ALA A 36 -7.91 -4.03 -17.64
C ALA A 36 -6.91 -5.09 -17.17
N LEU A 37 -7.05 -5.51 -15.91
CA LEU A 37 -6.12 -6.42 -15.22
C LEU A 37 -6.81 -7.68 -14.71
N ALA A 38 -8.09 -7.93 -15.01
CA ALA A 38 -8.82 -9.05 -14.46
C ALA A 38 -9.86 -9.65 -15.44
N THR A 39 -9.40 -10.71 -16.12
CA THR A 39 -10.17 -11.81 -16.74
C THR A 39 -10.56 -11.69 -18.23
N SER A 40 -9.72 -12.31 -19.07
CA SER A 40 -10.27 -13.10 -20.16
C SER A 40 -11.32 -14.06 -19.57
N PRO A 41 -12.56 -14.09 -20.06
CA PRO A 41 -13.61 -15.02 -19.62
C PRO A 41 -13.33 -16.48 -20.06
N VAL A 42 -12.08 -16.81 -20.40
CA VAL A 42 -11.64 -18.14 -20.82
C VAL A 42 -10.70 -18.71 -19.76
N ASP A 43 -11.21 -19.71 -19.04
CA ASP A 43 -10.67 -20.55 -17.95
C ASP A 43 -9.27 -21.19 -18.17
N THR A 44 -8.29 -20.51 -18.77
CA THR A 44 -6.91 -21.03 -18.79
C THR A 44 -5.93 -19.97 -18.33
N VAL A 45 -5.61 -20.02 -17.05
CA VAL A 45 -4.44 -19.37 -16.47
C VAL A 45 -3.44 -20.48 -16.15
N ILE A 46 -2.19 -20.29 -16.56
CA ILE A 46 -1.09 -21.17 -16.17
C ILE A 46 -0.38 -20.50 -15.00
N LEU A 47 -0.38 -21.16 -13.85
CA LEU A 47 0.23 -20.66 -12.63
C LEU A 47 1.64 -21.24 -12.50
N PHE A 48 2.60 -20.39 -12.15
CA PHE A 48 3.97 -20.79 -11.84
C PHE A 48 4.16 -20.68 -10.32
N GLY A 49 4.30 -21.84 -9.66
CA GLY A 49 4.48 -21.99 -8.21
C GLY A 49 5.29 -23.24 -7.86
N GLY A 50 5.70 -23.38 -6.59
CA GLY A 50 6.57 -24.47 -6.12
C GLY A 50 5.97 -25.87 -6.36
N PRO A 51 6.79 -26.93 -6.39
CA PRO A 51 6.37 -28.29 -6.79
C PRO A 51 5.29 -28.96 -5.91
N ALA A 52 4.82 -28.29 -4.85
CA ALA A 52 3.82 -28.80 -3.90
C ALA A 52 2.58 -27.89 -3.70
N SER A 53 2.50 -26.70 -4.31
CA SER A 53 1.35 -25.80 -4.11
C SER A 53 0.26 -26.00 -5.17
N GLY A 54 -0.98 -26.21 -4.73
CA GLY A 54 -2.15 -26.36 -5.60
C GLY A 54 -2.81 -25.03 -6.00
N ASP A 55 -2.37 -23.94 -5.38
CA ASP A 55 -2.87 -22.57 -5.59
C ASP A 55 -1.94 -21.74 -6.49
N GLY A 56 -0.79 -22.30 -6.90
CA GLY A 56 0.13 -21.68 -7.84
C GLY A 56 0.97 -20.55 -7.26
N LYS A 57 1.11 -20.51 -5.92
CA LYS A 57 2.03 -19.60 -5.24
C LYS A 57 3.36 -20.29 -4.96
N PHE A 58 4.38 -19.50 -4.62
CA PHE A 58 5.59 -20.01 -3.95
C PHE A 58 5.32 -20.17 -2.43
N GLN A 59 4.14 -20.74 -2.07
CA GLN A 59 3.58 -20.85 -0.70
C GLN A 59 3.07 -22.29 -0.31
N ASP A 60 3.39 -22.82 0.90
CA ASP A 60 3.00 -24.12 1.51
C ASP A 60 2.60 -23.90 2.97
N ASP A 61 1.34 -24.25 3.27
CA ASP A 61 0.69 -23.97 4.55
C ASP A 61 0.86 -25.09 5.61
N LEU A 62 1.52 -26.24 5.32
CA LEU A 62 1.30 -27.46 6.12
C LEU A 62 2.52 -28.34 6.53
N ASN A 63 3.80 -27.93 6.37
CA ASN A 63 4.96 -28.75 6.85
C ASN A 63 6.03 -28.01 7.72
N PRO A 64 6.31 -28.46 8.98
CA PRO A 64 7.16 -27.74 9.95
C PRO A 64 8.69 -27.97 9.86
N SER A 65 9.27 -28.39 8.73
CA SER A 65 10.72 -28.72 8.65
C SER A 65 11.52 -28.16 7.47
N LEU A 66 11.13 -26.97 6.98
CA LEU A 66 11.83 -25.97 6.12
C LEU A 66 11.00 -25.58 4.87
N PRO A 67 11.07 -24.32 4.36
CA PRO A 67 9.99 -23.69 3.60
C PRO A 67 10.23 -23.59 2.08
N ASP A 68 9.34 -24.15 1.25
CA ASP A 68 8.46 -23.52 0.23
C ASP A 68 8.89 -22.32 -0.68
N TRP A 69 10.12 -21.85 -0.57
CA TRP A 69 10.74 -20.95 -1.55
C TRP A 69 11.88 -21.66 -2.29
N GLU A 70 11.68 -22.95 -2.62
CA GLU A 70 12.72 -23.83 -3.15
C GLU A 70 13.43 -23.23 -4.38
N GLY A 71 14.73 -22.97 -4.23
CA GLY A 71 15.59 -22.42 -5.28
C GLY A 71 15.67 -20.90 -5.32
N TRP A 72 14.87 -20.18 -4.53
CA TRP A 72 15.09 -18.76 -4.30
C TRP A 72 16.39 -18.57 -3.51
N ARG A 73 17.17 -17.57 -3.90
CA ARG A 73 18.47 -17.29 -3.30
C ARG A 73 18.57 -15.83 -2.90
N VAL A 74 19.08 -15.59 -1.70
CA VAL A 74 19.54 -14.26 -1.32
C VAL A 74 20.73 -13.90 -2.21
N HIS A 75 20.75 -12.65 -2.62
CA HIS A 75 21.68 -12.11 -3.58
C HIS A 75 22.12 -10.71 -3.13
N GLU A 76 23.43 -10.52 -2.99
CA GLU A 76 24.00 -9.25 -2.57
C GLU A 76 24.56 -8.51 -3.80
N THR A 77 23.81 -7.53 -4.29
CA THR A 77 24.20 -6.74 -5.47
C THR A 77 25.32 -5.73 -5.18
N SER A 78 25.55 -5.37 -3.91
CA SER A 78 26.74 -4.60 -3.50
C SER A 78 28.05 -5.37 -3.72
N ALA A 79 28.03 -6.70 -3.67
CA ALA A 79 29.15 -7.55 -4.04
C ALA A 79 29.22 -7.86 -5.56
N GLU A 80 28.08 -7.70 -6.27
CA GLU A 80 27.89 -8.15 -7.66
C GLU A 80 27.84 -7.04 -8.72
N THR A 81 28.37 -5.85 -8.44
CA THR A 81 29.01 -5.13 -9.56
C THR A 81 30.45 -5.59 -9.60
N PRO A 82 30.80 -6.67 -10.35
CA PRO A 82 32.18 -6.94 -10.62
C PRO A 82 32.68 -5.73 -11.41
N VAL A 83 33.36 -4.86 -10.70
CA VAL A 83 34.13 -3.78 -11.29
C VAL A 83 35.27 -4.41 -12.11
N TRP A 84 35.72 -5.64 -11.77
CA TRP A 84 36.60 -6.45 -12.61
C TRP A 84 35.83 -7.25 -13.67
N LYS A 85 36.05 -6.96 -14.96
CA LYS A 85 35.34 -7.58 -16.07
C LYS A 85 36.29 -8.06 -17.16
N VAL A 86 36.00 -9.20 -17.77
CA VAL A 86 36.70 -9.65 -18.98
C VAL A 86 35.92 -9.19 -20.20
N SER A 87 36.54 -8.38 -21.06
CA SER A 87 35.91 -7.95 -22.30
C SER A 87 36.96 -7.46 -23.31
N ARG A 88 36.51 -7.11 -24.53
CA ARG A 88 37.38 -6.46 -25.52
C ARG A 88 37.47 -4.94 -25.34
N PHE A 89 36.78 -4.38 -24.35
CA PHE A 89 36.76 -2.94 -24.12
C PHE A 89 38.19 -2.47 -23.83
N ASN A 90 38.73 -1.65 -24.73
CA ASN A 90 40.06 -1.03 -24.62
C ASN A 90 41.27 -1.99 -24.51
N SER A 91 41.07 -3.28 -24.80
CA SER A 91 42.08 -4.33 -24.63
C SER A 91 43.47 -3.96 -25.21
N PRO A 92 44.55 -4.24 -24.46
CA PRO A 92 45.94 -4.07 -24.89
C PRO A 92 46.31 -4.71 -26.24
N THR A 93 45.71 -5.85 -26.55
CA THR A 93 46.06 -6.77 -27.65
C THR A 93 44.95 -6.84 -28.71
N GLY A 94 43.77 -6.28 -28.42
CA GLY A 94 42.57 -6.33 -29.27
C GLY A 94 41.73 -7.60 -29.10
N THR A 95 42.15 -8.49 -28.20
CA THR A 95 41.43 -9.70 -27.76
C THR A 95 40.87 -9.50 -26.34
N PRO A 96 40.05 -10.39 -25.76
CA PRO A 96 39.50 -10.16 -24.42
C PRO A 96 40.60 -9.99 -23.36
N ALA A 97 40.51 -8.94 -22.55
CA ALA A 97 41.40 -8.64 -21.42
C ALA A 97 40.56 -8.35 -20.16
N ILE A 98 41.17 -8.37 -18.97
CA ILE A 98 40.48 -7.96 -17.75
C ILE A 98 40.62 -6.45 -17.54
N TRP A 99 39.56 -5.78 -17.12
CA TRP A 99 39.57 -4.36 -16.80
C TRP A 99 38.76 -4.07 -15.54
N LEU A 100 39.11 -2.98 -14.87
CA LEU A 100 38.48 -2.47 -13.67
C LEU A 100 37.64 -1.23 -14.00
N GLY A 101 36.31 -1.34 -13.99
CA GLY A 101 35.37 -0.26 -14.25
C GLY A 101 33.91 -0.69 -14.40
N THR A 102 33.02 0.27 -14.66
CA THR A 102 31.58 0.08 -14.91
C THR A 102 31.21 0.46 -16.33
N GLU A 103 30.16 -0.16 -16.85
CA GLU A 103 29.65 0.13 -18.21
C GLU A 103 28.68 1.32 -18.23
N MET A 104 28.29 1.84 -17.06
CA MET A 104 27.26 2.87 -16.93
C MET A 104 27.77 4.07 -16.11
N SER A 105 28.05 5.19 -16.78
CA SER A 105 27.98 6.53 -16.19
C SER A 105 26.99 7.38 -17.01
N GLU A 106 25.69 7.22 -16.76
CA GLU A 106 24.66 7.99 -17.48
C GLU A 106 24.62 9.48 -17.08
N PHE A 107 25.26 9.86 -15.98
CA PHE A 107 24.96 11.13 -15.33
C PHE A 107 25.66 12.36 -15.93
N CYS A 108 26.78 12.21 -16.63
CA CYS A 108 27.66 13.35 -16.90
C CYS A 108 27.53 13.99 -18.30
N THR A 109 27.17 13.21 -19.33
CA THR A 109 27.28 13.71 -20.73
C THR A 109 26.13 13.34 -21.67
N GLY A 110 25.08 12.68 -21.17
CA GLY A 110 23.98 12.18 -22.01
C GLY A 110 24.42 11.09 -23.01
N LEU A 111 25.64 10.56 -22.87
CA LEU A 111 26.20 9.45 -23.63
C LEU A 111 26.71 8.41 -22.62
N VAL A 112 26.30 7.16 -22.78
CA VAL A 112 26.84 6.02 -22.02
C VAL A 112 28.31 5.84 -22.41
N ARG A 113 29.22 6.07 -21.46
CA ARG A 113 30.65 5.78 -21.61
C ARG A 113 31.11 4.89 -20.45
N PRO A 114 31.91 3.85 -20.70
CA PRO A 114 32.51 3.08 -19.61
C PRO A 114 33.54 3.92 -18.85
N GLY A 115 33.60 3.74 -17.53
CA GLY A 115 34.42 4.54 -16.61
C GLY A 115 34.63 3.84 -15.27
N TYR A 116 35.03 4.58 -14.23
CA TYR A 116 35.10 4.06 -12.86
C TYR A 116 34.39 4.98 -11.84
N ALA A 117 34.14 4.48 -10.63
CA ALA A 117 33.41 5.23 -9.59
C ALA A 117 34.22 5.40 -8.29
N ASN A 118 33.69 6.23 -7.39
CA ASN A 118 34.28 6.54 -6.08
C ASN A 118 34.13 5.37 -5.09
N ASN A 119 34.97 5.34 -4.06
CA ASN A 119 34.96 4.41 -2.93
C ASN A 119 35.13 2.93 -3.29
N TRP A 120 35.92 2.62 -4.31
CA TRP A 120 36.27 1.24 -4.66
C TRP A 120 37.47 0.76 -3.85
N SER A 121 37.36 -0.47 -3.34
CA SER A 121 38.46 -1.20 -2.72
C SER A 121 38.33 -2.68 -3.07
N THR A 122 38.99 -3.08 -4.15
CA THR A 122 38.86 -4.44 -4.70
C THR A 122 40.18 -4.97 -5.25
N GLY A 123 40.41 -6.28 -5.12
CA GLY A 123 41.60 -6.96 -5.61
C GLY A 123 41.27 -8.14 -6.53
N LEU A 124 42.00 -8.27 -7.64
CA LEU A 124 42.09 -9.51 -8.41
C LEU A 124 43.26 -10.33 -7.87
N VAL A 125 42.96 -11.40 -7.15
CA VAL A 125 43.90 -12.19 -6.33
C VAL A 125 44.26 -13.50 -7.01
N TRP A 126 45.55 -13.78 -7.14
CA TRP A 126 46.10 -15.11 -7.44
C TRP A 126 46.69 -15.74 -6.18
N GLU A 127 46.51 -17.05 -6.05
CA GLU A 127 47.06 -17.84 -4.94
C GLU A 127 47.83 -19.06 -5.46
N GLY A 128 49.02 -19.31 -4.90
CA GLY A 128 49.82 -20.48 -5.20
C GLY A 128 50.40 -21.12 -3.93
N ALA A 129 50.17 -22.42 -3.75
CA ALA A 129 50.69 -23.16 -2.60
C ALA A 129 52.16 -23.57 -2.81
N VAL A 130 53.01 -23.32 -1.81
CA VAL A 130 54.41 -23.77 -1.83
C VAL A 130 54.55 -25.21 -1.32
N THR A 131 55.60 -25.91 -1.77
CA THR A 131 55.86 -27.29 -1.34
C THR A 131 56.47 -27.38 0.07
N ASP A 132 57.28 -26.39 0.47
CA ASP A 132 57.87 -26.30 1.81
C ASP A 132 57.81 -24.85 2.37
N PRO A 133 56.88 -24.52 3.28
CA PRO A 133 56.76 -23.18 3.86
C PRO A 133 57.92 -22.79 4.81
N LEU A 134 58.89 -23.68 5.03
CA LEU A 134 60.12 -23.39 5.78
C LEU A 134 61.29 -22.94 4.90
N GLN A 135 61.16 -23.00 3.57
CA GLN A 135 62.12 -22.42 2.63
C GLN A 135 61.67 -21.01 2.21
N PRO A 136 62.60 -20.09 1.90
CA PRO A 136 62.23 -18.86 1.20
C PRO A 136 61.77 -19.18 -0.23
N THR A 137 60.79 -18.42 -0.73
CA THR A 137 60.28 -18.56 -2.11
C THR A 137 60.44 -17.26 -2.87
N THR A 138 61.09 -17.32 -4.03
CA THR A 138 61.23 -16.20 -4.98
C THR A 138 60.20 -16.33 -6.09
N VAL A 139 59.45 -15.25 -6.33
CA VAL A 139 58.35 -15.20 -7.29
C VAL A 139 58.54 -14.02 -8.23
N ALA A 140 58.25 -14.22 -9.51
CA ALA A 140 58.19 -13.21 -10.54
C ALA A 140 56.74 -13.09 -11.06
N VAL A 141 56.27 -11.86 -11.22
CA VAL A 141 54.94 -11.50 -11.75
C VAL A 141 55.17 -10.63 -12.97
N ALA A 142 54.79 -11.09 -14.15
CA ALA A 142 54.80 -10.32 -15.39
C ALA A 142 53.37 -10.12 -15.89
N TYR A 143 53.08 -8.96 -16.48
CA TYR A 143 51.75 -8.60 -16.98
C TYR A 143 51.85 -7.44 -17.99
N LEU A 144 50.83 -7.32 -18.83
CA LEU A 144 50.57 -6.12 -19.63
C LEU A 144 49.53 -5.27 -18.91
N ALA A 145 49.70 -3.95 -18.87
CA ALA A 145 48.71 -3.05 -18.29
C ALA A 145 48.61 -1.70 -19.00
N ARG A 146 47.46 -1.06 -18.80
CA ARG A 146 47.18 0.36 -19.07
C ARG A 146 46.24 0.87 -17.98
N TRP A 147 46.27 2.16 -17.67
CA TRP A 147 45.45 2.74 -16.60
C TRP A 147 45.14 4.21 -16.84
N GLU A 148 44.05 4.67 -16.24
CA GLU A 148 43.59 6.05 -16.28
C GLU A 148 42.90 6.36 -14.95
N THR A 149 43.65 6.95 -14.02
CA THR A 149 43.17 7.24 -12.66
C THR A 149 43.37 8.70 -12.30
N GLU A 150 42.61 9.21 -11.33
CA GLU A 150 42.84 10.54 -10.76
C GLU A 150 44.26 10.61 -10.15
N PRO A 151 45.14 11.49 -10.64
CA PRO A 151 46.53 11.54 -10.19
C PRO A 151 46.64 11.85 -8.69
N GLY A 152 47.22 10.91 -7.92
CA GLY A 152 47.52 11.07 -6.50
C GLY A 152 46.39 10.67 -5.54
N HIS A 153 45.23 10.25 -6.07
CA HIS A 153 44.03 9.90 -5.31
C HIS A 153 43.65 8.44 -5.58
N ASP A 154 43.49 8.11 -6.86
CA ASP A 154 43.07 6.80 -7.33
C ASP A 154 44.24 6.04 -7.95
N TYR A 155 44.26 4.71 -7.79
CA TYR A 155 45.39 3.91 -8.29
C TYR A 155 45.07 2.43 -8.51
N LEU A 156 45.85 1.82 -9.40
CA LEU A 156 46.05 0.37 -9.49
C LEU A 156 47.38 0.03 -8.80
N ALA A 157 47.41 -0.95 -7.90
CA ALA A 157 48.63 -1.44 -7.28
C ALA A 157 48.79 -2.95 -7.48
N VAL A 158 50.03 -3.43 -7.61
CA VAL A 158 50.32 -4.86 -7.45
C VAL A 158 50.84 -5.08 -6.04
N GLN A 159 50.20 -5.97 -5.29
CA GLN A 159 50.50 -6.21 -3.88
C GLN A 159 50.78 -7.70 -3.64
N VAL A 160 51.56 -8.00 -2.61
CA VAL A 160 51.81 -9.35 -2.10
C VAL A 160 51.47 -9.40 -0.62
N GLU A 161 50.83 -10.47 -0.18
CA GLU A 161 50.58 -10.68 1.25
C GLU A 161 51.87 -11.13 1.95
N ARG A 162 52.18 -10.48 3.08
CA ARG A 162 53.30 -10.84 3.96
C ARG A 162 52.80 -10.92 5.39
N ALA A 163 52.76 -12.14 5.94
CA ALA A 163 52.35 -12.39 7.32
C ALA A 163 50.98 -11.77 7.68
N GLY A 164 50.00 -11.90 6.78
CA GLY A 164 48.65 -11.35 6.99
C GLY A 164 48.47 -9.88 6.58
N VAL A 165 49.49 -9.24 5.99
CA VAL A 165 49.45 -7.82 5.61
C VAL A 165 49.80 -7.64 4.13
N TRP A 166 48.94 -6.95 3.38
CA TRP A 166 49.21 -6.60 2.00
C TRP A 166 50.32 -5.56 1.88
N SER A 167 51.37 -5.90 1.16
CA SER A 167 52.54 -5.05 0.89
C SER A 167 52.60 -4.69 -0.59
N GLU A 168 52.71 -3.40 -0.90
CA GLU A 168 52.78 -2.89 -2.27
C GLU A 168 54.12 -3.22 -2.93
N LEU A 169 54.07 -3.80 -4.13
CA LEU A 169 55.23 -4.02 -5.01
C LEU A 169 55.40 -2.86 -5.98
N VAL A 170 54.29 -2.38 -6.56
CA VAL A 170 54.24 -1.22 -7.45
C VAL A 170 52.86 -0.56 -7.36
N ARG A 171 52.81 0.72 -7.67
CA ARG A 171 51.60 1.54 -7.80
C ARG A 171 51.63 2.26 -9.14
N HIS A 172 50.47 2.27 -9.79
CA HIS A 172 50.18 2.89 -11.05
C HIS A 172 49.09 3.93 -10.84
N ASP A 173 49.43 5.20 -11.05
CA ASP A 173 48.51 6.33 -10.96
C ASP A 173 48.60 7.22 -12.22
N GLY A 174 47.56 8.03 -12.46
CA GLY A 174 47.48 8.95 -13.59
C GLY A 174 47.11 8.26 -14.92
N LEU A 175 47.55 8.85 -16.03
CA LEU A 175 47.21 8.38 -17.38
C LEU A 175 48.38 7.62 -18.03
N GLN A 176 48.16 6.35 -18.35
CA GLN A 176 48.99 5.51 -19.19
C GLN A 176 48.15 4.92 -20.33
N ALA A 177 48.03 5.68 -21.43
CA ALA A 177 47.16 5.35 -22.56
C ALA A 177 47.65 4.18 -23.44
N GLU A 178 48.96 3.95 -23.47
CA GLU A 178 49.58 2.87 -24.23
C GLU A 178 49.88 1.67 -23.33
N THR A 179 49.66 0.46 -23.85
CA THR A 179 50.02 -0.78 -23.17
C THR A 179 51.50 -0.82 -22.81
N VAL A 180 51.80 -1.11 -21.55
CA VAL A 180 53.15 -1.36 -21.05
C VAL A 180 53.26 -2.77 -20.49
N ALA A 181 54.41 -3.39 -20.70
CA ALA A 181 54.77 -4.65 -20.06
C ALA A 181 55.58 -4.36 -18.79
N ASP A 182 55.21 -5.00 -17.69
CA ASP A 182 55.93 -4.89 -16.43
C ASP A 182 56.35 -6.28 -15.91
N THR A 183 57.40 -6.33 -15.10
CA THR A 183 57.89 -7.56 -14.48
C THR A 183 58.45 -7.24 -13.09
N LEU A 184 57.75 -7.75 -12.09
CA LEU A 184 58.06 -7.57 -10.67
C LEU A 184 58.66 -8.86 -10.12
N GLN A 185 59.61 -8.73 -9.19
CA GLN A 185 60.18 -9.89 -8.50
C GLN A 185 60.27 -9.62 -7.01
N PHE A 186 59.84 -10.58 -6.20
CA PHE A 186 59.91 -10.51 -4.75
C PHE A 186 60.32 -11.85 -4.15
N THR A 187 60.64 -11.86 -2.86
CA THR A 187 60.91 -13.09 -2.10
C THR A 187 60.14 -13.05 -0.79
N LEU A 188 59.54 -14.17 -0.43
CA LEU A 188 58.88 -14.41 0.86
C LEU A 188 59.80 -15.23 1.74
N ALA A 189 60.01 -14.77 2.98
CA ALA A 189 60.73 -15.52 3.99
C ALA A 189 59.82 -16.55 4.70
N PRO A 190 60.37 -17.58 5.36
CA PRO A 190 59.59 -18.48 6.19
C PRO A 190 58.74 -17.72 7.22
N GLY A 191 57.44 -18.01 7.27
CA GLY A 191 56.47 -17.31 8.12
C GLY A 191 55.81 -16.07 7.51
N GLU A 192 56.14 -15.70 6.28
CA GLU A 192 55.46 -14.61 5.55
C GLU A 192 54.30 -15.09 4.65
N TYR A 193 54.17 -16.41 4.43
CA TYR A 193 53.10 -16.99 3.62
C TYR A 193 51.70 -16.73 4.19
N GLY A 194 50.72 -16.57 3.31
CA GLY A 194 49.31 -16.39 3.64
C GLY A 194 48.53 -17.70 3.74
N GLY A 195 47.22 -17.57 3.88
CA GLY A 195 46.27 -18.68 3.95
C GLY A 195 46.19 -19.37 5.33
N PRO A 196 45.14 -20.18 5.59
CA PRO A 196 44.90 -20.79 6.90
C PRO A 196 46.02 -21.73 7.37
N ALA A 197 46.76 -22.33 6.42
CA ALA A 197 47.88 -23.22 6.69
C ALA A 197 49.25 -22.52 6.68
N GLY A 198 49.31 -21.23 6.31
CA GLY A 198 50.56 -20.46 6.24
C GLY A 198 51.51 -20.98 5.16
N ASP A 199 50.98 -21.37 4.01
CA ASP A 199 51.70 -22.00 2.90
C ASP A 199 51.33 -21.42 1.51
N LEU A 200 50.55 -20.33 1.47
CA LEU A 200 50.17 -19.69 0.21
C LEU A 200 51.02 -18.45 -0.10
N VAL A 201 51.45 -18.33 -1.35
CA VAL A 201 51.82 -17.04 -1.94
C VAL A 201 50.54 -16.41 -2.48
N ARG A 202 50.19 -15.22 -2.01
CA ARG A 202 49.03 -14.46 -2.47
C ARG A 202 49.50 -13.14 -3.09
N VAL A 203 49.14 -12.92 -4.36
CA VAL A 203 49.45 -11.71 -5.14
C VAL A 203 48.14 -11.12 -5.62
N ARG A 204 47.96 -9.79 -5.52
CA ARG A 204 46.75 -9.15 -6.03
C ARG A 204 47.04 -7.92 -6.88
N PHE A 205 46.21 -7.70 -7.89
CA PHE A 205 46.05 -6.43 -8.57
C PHE A 205 44.92 -5.68 -7.87
N TYR A 206 45.25 -4.60 -7.18
CA TYR A 206 44.38 -3.90 -6.26
C TYR A 206 43.99 -2.54 -6.83
N GLY A 207 42.70 -2.31 -7.04
CA GLY A 207 42.15 -1.03 -7.43
C GLY A 207 41.57 -0.29 -6.24
N TYR A 208 41.95 0.96 -6.10
CA TYR A 208 41.47 1.85 -5.04
C TYR A 208 41.01 3.18 -5.62
N THR A 209 39.86 3.65 -5.15
CA THR A 209 39.38 5.01 -5.42
C THR A 209 38.92 5.71 -4.15
N ASP A 210 39.15 7.02 -4.07
CA ASP A 210 38.71 7.83 -2.93
C ASP A 210 37.24 8.29 -3.06
N ASP A 211 36.79 9.24 -2.24
CA ASP A 211 35.37 9.64 -2.21
C ASP A 211 34.97 10.62 -3.33
N ARG A 212 35.91 11.05 -4.19
CA ARG A 212 35.69 12.02 -5.28
C ARG A 212 36.53 11.70 -6.52
N GLY A 213 36.31 12.45 -7.60
CA GLY A 213 37.26 12.47 -8.72
C GLY A 213 37.13 11.28 -9.67
N SER A 214 35.93 10.99 -10.17
CA SER A 214 35.73 9.89 -11.13
C SER A 214 34.70 10.19 -12.23
N ASP A 215 34.37 9.18 -13.03
CA ASP A 215 33.31 9.25 -14.02
C ASP A 215 31.91 9.34 -13.38
N ASN A 216 31.77 8.94 -12.11
CA ASN A 216 30.48 8.90 -11.40
C ASN A 216 30.03 10.29 -10.91
N ASP A 217 30.96 11.15 -10.51
CA ASP A 217 30.69 12.51 -10.03
C ASP A 217 31.05 13.60 -11.06
N CYS A 218 31.49 13.19 -12.25
CA CYS A 218 31.85 14.05 -13.37
C CYS A 218 33.08 14.95 -13.12
N GLU A 219 33.86 14.70 -12.06
CA GLU A 219 35.05 15.49 -11.76
C GLU A 219 36.28 15.01 -12.53
N PHE A 220 36.35 13.71 -12.86
CA PHE A 220 37.43 13.12 -13.65
C PHE A 220 36.91 12.10 -14.69
N LEU A 221 36.69 12.58 -15.91
CA LEU A 221 36.19 11.74 -17.00
C LEU A 221 37.33 10.90 -17.63
N THR A 222 37.16 9.59 -17.65
CA THR A 222 38.07 8.64 -18.27
C THR A 222 37.51 8.08 -19.58
N ALA A 223 38.40 7.51 -20.39
CA ALA A 223 38.04 6.78 -21.59
C ALA A 223 38.19 5.26 -21.43
N ALA A 224 38.73 4.77 -20.30
CA ALA A 224 39.21 3.39 -20.16
C ALA A 224 38.80 2.63 -18.89
N GLY A 225 38.02 3.23 -17.99
CA GLY A 225 37.90 2.73 -16.62
C GLY A 225 39.21 2.94 -15.84
N LEU A 226 39.31 2.39 -14.63
CA LEU A 226 40.45 2.62 -13.74
C LEU A 226 41.73 1.99 -14.32
N ALA A 227 41.68 0.70 -14.67
CA ALA A 227 42.82 0.01 -15.26
C ALA A 227 42.44 -1.22 -16.08
N GLN A 228 43.35 -1.67 -16.94
CA GLN A 228 43.25 -2.92 -17.69
C GLN A 228 44.53 -3.73 -17.60
N ILE A 229 44.39 -5.05 -17.56
CA ILE A 229 45.47 -6.00 -17.35
C ILE A 229 45.29 -7.17 -18.32
N ASP A 230 46.38 -7.66 -18.88
CA ASP A 230 46.41 -8.79 -19.81
C ASP A 230 47.73 -9.57 -19.67
N ASP A 231 47.81 -10.78 -20.24
CA ASP A 231 49.00 -11.65 -20.27
C ASP A 231 49.68 -11.81 -18.88
N ILE A 232 48.89 -12.10 -17.84
CA ILE A 232 49.40 -12.28 -16.47
C ILE A 232 50.17 -13.59 -16.42
N ARG A 233 51.44 -13.52 -16.02
CA ARG A 233 52.33 -14.66 -15.82
C ARG A 233 52.94 -14.62 -14.43
N ILE A 234 52.74 -15.68 -13.65
CA ILE A 234 53.32 -15.82 -12.31
C ILE A 234 54.13 -17.10 -12.27
N GLU A 235 55.41 -16.96 -11.97
CA GLU A 235 56.38 -18.07 -11.92
C GLU A 235 57.20 -17.94 -10.63
N GLY A 236 57.54 -19.07 -10.00
CA GLY A 236 58.32 -19.05 -8.76
C GLY A 236 59.00 -20.38 -8.48
N ASP A 237 59.90 -20.39 -7.50
CA ASP A 237 60.51 -21.62 -7.02
C ASP A 237 59.66 -22.31 -5.95
N ASN A 238 60.25 -23.22 -5.17
CA ASN A 238 59.57 -23.95 -4.09
C ASN A 238 58.31 -24.75 -4.53
N GLY A 239 58.32 -25.21 -5.79
CA GLY A 239 57.27 -26.05 -6.36
C GLY A 239 55.97 -25.33 -6.72
N LEU A 240 55.99 -23.99 -6.80
CA LEU A 240 54.91 -23.23 -7.42
C LEU A 240 54.74 -23.65 -8.89
N SER A 241 53.50 -23.83 -9.32
CA SER A 241 53.17 -24.07 -10.73
C SER A 241 53.22 -22.77 -11.52
N ASP A 242 53.83 -22.82 -12.71
CA ASP A 242 53.76 -21.71 -13.67
C ASP A 242 52.28 -21.40 -13.98
N PHE A 243 51.89 -20.15 -13.73
CA PHE A 243 50.55 -19.63 -14.00
C PHE A 243 50.59 -18.67 -15.18
N PHE A 244 49.63 -18.80 -16.09
CA PHE A 244 49.45 -17.91 -17.21
C PHE A 244 47.95 -17.70 -17.49
N GLU A 245 47.54 -16.44 -17.59
CA GLU A 245 46.17 -16.03 -17.92
C GLU A 245 46.19 -14.90 -18.95
N ASP A 246 45.49 -15.12 -20.06
CA ASP A 246 45.34 -14.20 -21.21
C ASP A 246 43.86 -13.82 -21.46
N PHE A 247 42.93 -14.28 -20.62
CA PHE A 247 41.50 -13.95 -20.62
C PHE A 247 40.72 -14.26 -21.91
N GLU A 248 41.32 -14.95 -22.88
CA GLU A 248 40.72 -15.29 -24.18
C GLU A 248 39.48 -16.19 -24.09
N SER A 249 39.30 -16.86 -22.94
CA SER A 249 38.14 -17.69 -22.65
C SER A 249 36.85 -16.88 -22.42
N GLY A 250 36.97 -15.57 -22.17
CA GLY A 250 35.85 -14.69 -21.83
C GLY A 250 35.42 -14.75 -20.36
N TYR A 251 36.12 -15.52 -19.52
CA TYR A 251 35.87 -15.67 -18.08
C TYR A 251 37.20 -15.60 -17.31
N TYR A 252 37.17 -15.17 -16.03
CA TYR A 252 38.35 -15.11 -15.16
C TYR A 252 38.44 -16.26 -14.14
N ASP A 253 37.55 -17.26 -14.22
CA ASP A 253 37.43 -18.40 -13.29
C ASP A 253 38.48 -19.50 -13.53
N MET A 254 39.74 -19.12 -13.80
CA MET A 254 40.85 -20.02 -14.13
C MET A 254 42.07 -19.85 -13.20
N GLY A 255 41.83 -19.52 -11.92
CA GLY A 255 42.89 -19.46 -10.89
C GLY A 255 43.16 -18.06 -10.33
N MET A 256 42.32 -17.08 -10.65
CA MET A 256 42.25 -15.81 -9.92
C MET A 256 40.84 -15.63 -9.33
N SER A 257 40.74 -14.88 -8.23
CA SER A 257 39.50 -14.57 -7.53
C SER A 257 39.38 -13.07 -7.27
N VAL A 258 38.17 -12.54 -7.19
CA VAL A 258 37.94 -11.13 -6.83
C VAL A 258 37.73 -11.05 -5.32
N GLU A 259 38.54 -10.25 -4.64
CA GLU A 259 38.44 -9.91 -3.23
C GLU A 259 37.83 -8.50 -3.12
N HIS A 260 36.82 -8.34 -2.25
CA HIS A 260 36.21 -7.05 -1.93
C HIS A 260 36.51 -6.72 -0.46
N GLU A 261 37.09 -5.56 -0.18
CA GLU A 261 37.24 -5.10 1.21
C GLU A 261 36.01 -4.26 1.58
N GLY A 262 35.02 -4.91 2.19
CA GLY A 262 33.87 -4.28 2.84
C GLY A 262 32.59 -4.30 2.00
N THR A 263 31.78 -5.33 2.21
CA THR A 263 30.36 -5.29 1.84
C THR A 263 29.55 -4.61 2.95
N HIS A 264 28.62 -3.75 2.55
CA HIS A 264 27.47 -3.37 3.36
C HIS A 264 26.69 -4.65 3.70
N GLY A 265 26.22 -4.82 4.94
CA GLY A 265 25.73 -6.13 5.42
C GLY A 265 24.65 -6.79 4.54
N GLN A 266 24.64 -8.13 4.53
CA GLN A 266 23.58 -8.91 3.90
C GLN A 266 22.37 -8.99 4.84
N PHE A 267 21.29 -8.28 4.51
CA PHE A 267 20.08 -8.21 5.32
C PHE A 267 18.89 -8.96 4.70
N ALA A 268 18.97 -9.34 3.43
CA ALA A 268 17.91 -10.10 2.77
C ALA A 268 17.81 -11.53 3.31
N GLY A 269 16.59 -12.00 3.51
CA GLY A 269 16.31 -13.37 3.93
C GLY A 269 14.87 -13.81 3.63
N ILE A 270 14.66 -15.11 3.67
CA ILE A 270 13.34 -15.73 3.61
C ILE A 270 13.01 -16.21 5.02
N TRP A 271 11.96 -15.64 5.60
CA TRP A 271 11.67 -15.76 7.02
C TRP A 271 10.32 -16.43 7.24
N THR A 272 10.25 -17.39 8.16
CA THR A 272 9.00 -18.06 8.56
C THR A 272 8.57 -17.63 9.95
N GLY A 273 7.27 -17.43 10.17
CA GLY A 273 6.74 -17.12 11.49
C GLY A 273 7.17 -15.74 12.01
N LEU A 274 7.53 -14.82 11.11
CA LEU A 274 7.56 -13.40 11.44
C LEU A 274 6.16 -13.02 11.88
N GLN A 275 6.02 -12.51 13.11
CA GLN A 275 4.77 -11.90 13.51
C GLN A 275 4.49 -10.76 12.53
N ALA A 276 3.36 -10.83 11.84
CA ALA A 276 2.93 -9.72 11.02
C ALA A 276 2.95 -8.45 11.87
N PRO A 277 3.40 -7.32 11.32
CA PRO A 277 3.37 -6.05 12.02
C PRO A 277 1.98 -5.67 12.51
N HIS A 278 0.93 -6.26 11.95
CA HIS A 278 -0.45 -6.05 12.35
C HIS A 278 -0.79 -6.76 13.68
N PRO A 279 -1.00 -6.05 14.80
CA PRO A 279 -1.37 -6.67 16.08
C PRO A 279 -2.73 -7.40 16.06
N CYS A 280 -3.50 -7.28 14.98
CA CYS A 280 -4.80 -7.95 14.81
C CYS A 280 -4.79 -9.11 13.80
N TYR A 281 -3.67 -9.36 13.10
CA TYR A 281 -3.54 -10.50 12.17
C TYR A 281 -2.25 -11.24 12.48
N VAL A 282 -2.31 -12.56 12.62
CA VAL A 282 -1.09 -13.39 12.71
C VAL A 282 -0.83 -13.93 11.32
N ASN A 283 0.14 -13.37 10.61
CA ASN A 283 0.64 -14.00 9.40
C ASN A 283 1.63 -15.11 9.79
N GLN A 284 1.45 -16.29 9.21
CA GLN A 284 2.31 -17.46 9.44
C GLN A 284 3.00 -17.93 8.15
N SER A 285 2.75 -17.29 7.00
CA SER A 285 3.41 -17.61 5.73
C SER A 285 4.89 -17.24 5.76
N PRO A 286 5.74 -17.91 4.95
CA PRO A 286 7.10 -17.45 4.72
C PRO A 286 7.12 -16.13 3.91
N GLN A 287 7.98 -15.19 4.29
CA GLN A 287 8.08 -13.84 3.72
C GLN A 287 9.51 -13.51 3.27
N VAL A 288 9.68 -12.78 2.18
CA VAL A 288 10.96 -12.13 1.86
C VAL A 288 11.06 -10.85 2.66
N ALA A 289 12.10 -10.74 3.48
CA ALA A 289 12.32 -9.61 4.37
C ALA A 289 13.77 -9.18 4.41
N PHE A 290 14.00 -7.93 4.81
CA PHE A 290 15.33 -7.36 5.00
C PHE A 290 15.50 -6.99 6.47
N ILE A 291 16.12 -7.89 7.24
CA ILE A 291 16.22 -7.82 8.70
C ILE A 291 17.68 -8.04 9.10
N ASP A 292 18.18 -7.22 10.03
CA ASP A 292 19.43 -7.50 10.73
C ASP A 292 19.19 -8.54 11.83
N ASP A 293 19.85 -9.69 11.76
CA ASP A 293 19.66 -10.80 12.69
C ASP A 293 20.65 -10.78 13.89
N GLY A 294 21.45 -9.71 13.99
CA GLY A 294 22.44 -9.49 15.03
C GLY A 294 23.76 -10.25 14.84
N ASN A 295 23.95 -10.94 13.71
CA ASN A 295 25.26 -11.48 13.34
C ASN A 295 26.22 -10.36 12.95
N GLN A 296 27.51 -10.55 13.23
CA GLN A 296 28.53 -9.51 13.07
C GLN A 296 28.91 -9.36 11.58
N GLU A 297 28.14 -8.56 10.84
CA GLU A 297 28.55 -8.01 9.55
C GLU A 297 29.65 -6.95 9.76
N SER A 298 30.51 -6.73 8.77
CA SER A 298 31.72 -5.87 8.84
C SER A 298 31.47 -4.44 9.30
N CYS A 299 30.22 -3.96 9.24
CA CYS A 299 29.83 -2.59 9.49
C CYS A 299 28.68 -2.48 10.51
N SER A 300 29.01 -2.62 11.81
CA SER A 300 28.18 -2.39 13.00
C SER A 300 26.86 -3.20 13.08
N PRO A 301 26.52 -3.82 14.23
CA PRO A 301 25.21 -4.42 14.39
C PRO A 301 24.12 -3.35 14.24
N GLY A 302 23.03 -3.70 13.57
CA GLY A 302 21.82 -2.91 13.48
C GLY A 302 21.34 -2.48 14.86
N SER A 303 20.48 -1.47 14.88
CA SER A 303 19.92 -0.98 16.13
C SER A 303 18.73 -1.82 16.56
N VAL A 304 18.54 -1.98 17.87
CA VAL A 304 17.22 -2.32 18.41
C VAL A 304 16.29 -1.16 18.09
N GLY A 305 15.15 -1.43 17.44
CA GLY A 305 14.20 -0.37 17.14
C GLY A 305 13.58 0.19 18.43
N GLN A 306 13.29 1.49 18.45
CA GLN A 306 12.88 2.18 19.69
C GLN A 306 11.37 2.06 19.90
N THR A 307 10.60 2.29 18.85
CA THR A 307 9.13 2.19 18.87
C THR A 307 8.65 0.87 18.28
N TRP A 308 9.47 0.25 17.42
CA TRP A 308 9.12 -0.96 16.68
C TRP A 308 10.22 -2.01 16.76
N THR A 309 9.89 -3.25 17.14
CA THR A 309 10.86 -4.36 17.20
C THR A 309 10.43 -5.47 16.24
N TYR A 310 11.27 -5.79 15.26
CA TYR A 310 11.03 -6.86 14.28
C TYR A 310 12.13 -7.92 14.29
N GLY A 311 11.81 -9.10 13.77
CA GLY A 311 12.75 -10.21 13.67
C GLY A 311 13.25 -10.75 15.02
N PRO A 312 14.17 -11.72 15.00
CA PRO A 312 14.79 -12.24 16.22
C PRO A 312 15.53 -11.14 16.99
N GLY A 313 15.13 -10.87 18.24
CA GLY A 313 15.82 -9.91 19.10
C GLY A 313 15.43 -8.44 18.91
N GLY A 314 14.51 -8.12 17.98
CA GLY A 314 13.98 -6.77 17.79
C GLY A 314 14.90 -5.81 17.03
N PHE A 315 15.86 -6.37 16.28
CA PHE A 315 16.79 -5.62 15.45
C PHE A 315 16.12 -5.17 14.15
N VAL A 316 16.45 -3.95 13.72
CA VAL A 316 15.97 -3.37 12.46
C VAL A 316 17.17 -2.82 11.67
N THR A 317 17.08 -2.89 10.34
CA THR A 317 17.99 -2.16 9.45
C THR A 317 17.73 -0.67 9.65
N ASN A 318 18.78 0.12 9.96
CA ASN A 318 18.62 1.57 9.99
C ASN A 318 18.48 2.14 8.57
N ALA A 319 18.11 3.41 8.45
CA ALA A 319 17.97 4.10 7.16
C ALA A 319 19.28 4.22 6.34
N THR A 320 20.42 3.78 6.90
CA THR A 320 21.72 3.72 6.22
C THR A 320 22.25 2.29 6.09
N GLY A 321 21.39 1.28 6.29
CA GLY A 321 21.71 -0.13 6.19
C GLY A 321 22.86 -0.61 7.10
N GLY A 322 22.90 -0.11 8.34
CA GLY A 322 23.89 -0.46 9.38
C GLY A 322 25.13 0.44 9.39
N CYS A 323 25.42 1.17 8.31
CA CYS A 323 26.62 2.00 8.17
C CYS A 323 26.36 3.46 8.58
N ILE A 324 26.80 3.89 9.75
CA ILE A 324 26.70 5.30 10.19
C ILE A 324 27.69 6.24 9.47
N SER A 325 28.64 5.72 8.68
CA SER A 325 29.78 6.53 8.21
C SER A 325 30.32 6.29 6.80
N SER A 326 29.68 5.49 5.95
CA SER A 326 30.14 5.26 4.57
C SER A 326 28.99 5.46 3.58
N TRP A 327 29.22 6.33 2.60
CA TRP A 327 28.28 6.79 1.57
C TRP A 327 27.93 5.72 0.50
N GLY A 328 28.04 4.44 0.82
CA GLY A 328 27.63 3.37 -0.09
C GLY A 328 26.21 2.94 0.21
N GLY A 329 25.36 2.86 -0.81
CA GLY A 329 23.99 2.37 -0.67
C GLY A 329 23.93 0.88 -0.40
N VAL A 330 22.90 0.43 0.31
CA VAL A 330 22.60 -1.00 0.49
C VAL A 330 21.80 -1.52 -0.69
N SER A 331 22.22 -2.65 -1.22
CA SER A 331 21.59 -3.31 -2.37
C SER A 331 21.50 -4.82 -2.08
N ASN A 332 20.35 -5.22 -1.53
CA ASN A 332 20.05 -6.60 -1.15
C ASN A 332 18.86 -7.11 -1.97
N GLU A 333 18.95 -8.32 -2.52
CA GLU A 333 17.89 -8.92 -3.34
C GLU A 333 17.65 -10.38 -2.96
N VAL A 334 16.46 -10.90 -3.28
CA VAL A 334 16.15 -12.33 -3.28
C VAL A 334 15.63 -12.67 -4.66
N TRP A 335 16.31 -13.60 -5.34
CA TRP A 335 15.97 -14.00 -6.71
C TRP A 335 15.32 -15.36 -6.74
N SER A 336 14.27 -15.49 -7.54
CA SER A 336 13.71 -16.79 -7.91
C SER A 336 14.71 -17.61 -8.74
N PRO A 337 14.58 -18.95 -8.79
CA PRO A 337 15.25 -19.75 -9.81
C PRO A 337 14.71 -19.39 -11.21
N PRO A 338 15.42 -19.74 -12.31
CA PRO A 338 14.87 -19.59 -13.66
C PRO A 338 13.52 -20.31 -13.80
N ILE A 339 12.47 -19.58 -14.15
CA ILE A 339 11.12 -20.09 -14.35
C ILE A 339 10.91 -20.32 -15.84
N ALA A 340 10.74 -21.57 -16.24
CA ALA A 340 10.41 -21.91 -17.63
C ALA A 340 8.99 -21.43 -17.97
N LEU A 341 8.85 -20.70 -19.08
CA LEU A 341 7.54 -20.33 -19.63
C LEU A 341 6.96 -21.52 -20.40
N ALA A 342 6.53 -22.53 -19.63
CA ALA A 342 6.01 -23.81 -20.09
C ALA A 342 4.75 -24.23 -19.31
N ASP A 343 3.95 -25.14 -19.87
CA ASP A 343 2.84 -25.77 -19.16
C ASP A 343 3.34 -26.75 -18.07
N ALA A 344 2.43 -27.27 -17.24
CA ALA A 344 2.76 -28.21 -16.17
C ALA A 344 3.40 -29.54 -16.66
N SER A 345 3.36 -29.82 -17.97
CA SER A 345 4.02 -30.97 -18.59
C SER A 345 5.39 -30.64 -19.18
N GLY A 346 5.86 -29.39 -19.03
CA GLY A 346 7.14 -28.90 -19.55
C GLY A 346 7.13 -28.55 -21.05
N ASN A 347 5.95 -28.49 -21.69
CA ASN A 347 5.88 -28.02 -23.07
C ASN A 347 5.86 -26.49 -23.08
N PRO A 348 6.53 -25.82 -24.05
CA PRO A 348 6.45 -24.37 -24.19
C PRO A 348 5.00 -23.89 -24.19
N LEU A 349 4.74 -22.76 -23.53
CA LEU A 349 3.42 -22.14 -23.56
C LEU A 349 2.95 -21.96 -25.01
N PRO A 350 1.72 -22.36 -25.36
CA PRO A 350 1.15 -22.05 -26.67
C PRO A 350 1.22 -20.55 -26.97
N GLU A 351 1.43 -20.18 -28.24
CA GLU A 351 1.62 -18.77 -28.69
C GLU A 351 0.51 -17.82 -28.24
N ARG A 352 -0.71 -18.32 -27.96
CA ARG A 352 -1.82 -17.52 -27.40
C ARG A 352 -1.57 -17.00 -25.97
N TYR A 353 -0.72 -17.62 -25.16
CA TYR A 353 -0.36 -17.15 -23.81
C TYR A 353 0.69 -16.06 -23.88
N THR A 354 0.24 -14.90 -24.31
CA THR A 354 1.02 -13.69 -24.51
C THR A 354 1.14 -12.87 -23.23
N GLY A 355 0.23 -13.05 -22.28
CA GLY A 355 0.14 -12.33 -21.01
C GLY A 355 0.95 -12.97 -19.88
N LEU A 356 1.64 -12.16 -19.08
CA LEU A 356 2.33 -12.48 -17.84
C LEU A 356 1.97 -11.45 -16.76
N LEU A 357 1.44 -11.95 -15.64
CA LEU A 357 1.08 -11.15 -14.47
C LEU A 357 1.90 -11.63 -13.27
N LEU A 358 2.71 -10.73 -12.71
CA LEU A 358 3.35 -10.95 -11.41
C LEU A 358 2.50 -10.28 -10.33
N GLU A 359 2.18 -11.02 -9.28
CA GLU A 359 1.44 -10.52 -8.14
C GLU A 359 2.17 -10.79 -6.83
N TYR A 360 2.05 -9.89 -5.87
CA TYR A 360 2.61 -10.03 -4.54
C TYR A 360 1.96 -9.03 -3.59
N ASP A 361 1.99 -9.32 -2.31
CA ASP A 361 1.68 -8.36 -1.26
C ASP A 361 2.99 -7.73 -0.81
N VAL A 362 2.98 -6.41 -0.66
CA VAL A 362 4.10 -5.68 -0.08
C VAL A 362 3.62 -4.93 1.15
N LEU A 363 4.29 -5.15 2.28
CA LEU A 363 4.12 -4.34 3.47
C LEU A 363 5.15 -3.22 3.44
N VAL A 364 4.69 -1.97 3.39
CA VAL A 364 5.56 -0.79 3.35
C VAL A 364 5.44 -0.05 4.68
N HIS A 365 6.58 0.26 5.31
CA HIS A 365 6.67 1.10 6.50
C HIS A 365 7.94 1.95 6.42
N ASN A 366 7.88 3.03 5.64
CA ASN A 366 9.02 3.92 5.48
C ASN A 366 8.60 5.39 5.50
N PRO A 367 8.73 6.09 6.65
CA PRO A 367 8.40 7.52 6.75
C PRO A 367 9.45 8.42 6.07
N ILE A 368 10.48 7.87 5.43
CA ILE A 368 11.42 8.67 4.65
C ILE A 368 10.65 9.22 3.45
N ARG A 369 10.45 10.54 3.43
CA ARG A 369 9.83 11.26 2.31
C ARG A 369 10.57 11.11 0.96
N TYR A 370 11.69 10.39 0.90
CA TYR A 370 12.49 10.18 -0.31
C TYR A 370 13.30 8.85 -0.28
N LEU A 371 12.93 7.93 -1.18
CA LEU A 371 13.75 6.90 -1.85
C LEU A 371 14.31 5.71 -1.03
N MET A 372 13.55 4.60 -0.96
CA MET A 372 14.09 3.22 -0.96
C MET A 372 13.29 2.36 -1.93
N LEU A 373 13.97 1.59 -2.78
CA LEU A 373 13.37 1.05 -4.02
C LEU A 373 13.34 -0.47 -4.09
N PRO A 374 12.28 -1.05 -4.65
CA PRO A 374 12.37 -2.32 -5.35
C PRO A 374 12.63 -2.09 -6.83
N LEU A 375 13.85 -2.38 -7.30
CA LEU A 375 14.26 -1.98 -8.65
C LEU A 375 14.41 -3.09 -9.69
N ASN A 376 14.31 -4.37 -9.35
CA ASN A 376 14.53 -5.42 -10.35
C ASN A 376 13.46 -6.50 -10.24
N ILE A 377 12.34 -6.32 -10.95
CA ILE A 377 11.17 -7.18 -10.76
C ILE A 377 11.25 -8.44 -11.59
N VAL A 378 11.64 -8.33 -12.87
CA VAL A 378 11.87 -9.49 -13.73
C VAL A 378 12.97 -9.25 -14.74
N ARG A 379 13.51 -10.35 -15.26
CA ARG A 379 14.25 -10.37 -16.52
C ARG A 379 13.91 -11.60 -17.33
N PHE A 380 14.17 -11.55 -18.63
CA PHE A 380 13.82 -12.61 -19.57
C PHE A 380 15.05 -13.23 -20.24
N SER A 381 14.92 -14.49 -20.63
CA SER A 381 15.89 -15.21 -21.46
C SER A 381 15.19 -15.85 -22.65
N GLN A 382 15.83 -15.79 -23.82
CA GLN A 382 15.35 -16.42 -25.06
C GLN A 382 16.00 -17.79 -25.33
N ASP A 383 17.06 -18.15 -24.61
CA ASP A 383 17.94 -19.29 -24.88
C ASP A 383 17.98 -20.34 -23.77
N GLY A 384 16.93 -20.43 -22.94
CA GLY A 384 16.85 -21.44 -21.89
C GLY A 384 17.48 -21.03 -20.56
N GLY A 385 17.67 -19.74 -20.33
CA GLY A 385 18.33 -19.21 -19.12
C GLY A 385 19.85 -19.16 -19.22
N VAL A 386 20.44 -19.28 -20.43
CA VAL A 386 21.89 -19.21 -20.65
C VAL A 386 22.34 -17.75 -20.67
N THR A 387 21.67 -16.91 -21.46
CA THR A 387 21.83 -15.46 -21.48
C THR A 387 20.56 -14.78 -21.01
N TRP A 388 20.71 -13.62 -20.37
CA TRP A 388 19.60 -12.88 -19.79
C TRP A 388 19.64 -11.43 -20.24
N GLY A 389 18.46 -10.88 -20.54
CA GLY A 389 18.30 -9.45 -20.75
C GLY A 389 18.52 -8.66 -19.46
N ALA A 390 18.53 -7.34 -19.59
CA ALA A 390 18.58 -6.43 -18.44
C ALA A 390 17.40 -6.68 -17.49
N TRP A 391 17.63 -6.44 -16.21
CA TRP A 391 16.55 -6.37 -15.24
C TRP A 391 15.61 -5.22 -15.58
N GLN A 392 14.32 -5.49 -15.46
CA GLN A 392 13.26 -4.53 -15.69
C GLN A 392 12.64 -4.15 -14.36
N SER A 393 12.72 -2.86 -14.04
CA SER A 393 12.16 -2.27 -12.84
C SER A 393 10.64 -2.22 -12.89
N GLY A 394 9.99 -2.21 -11.73
CA GLY A 394 8.54 -2.08 -11.62
C GLY A 394 8.06 -1.04 -10.63
N GLY A 395 8.71 0.12 -10.69
CA GLY A 395 8.24 1.31 -10.01
C GLY A 395 8.61 1.36 -8.54
N TYR A 396 8.30 2.50 -7.95
CA TYR A 396 8.73 2.93 -6.64
C TYR A 396 7.58 2.72 -5.65
N TYR A 397 7.85 2.32 -4.40
CA TYR A 397 6.82 2.29 -3.36
C TYR A 397 7.06 3.38 -2.33
N PHE A 398 6.06 4.24 -2.18
CA PHE A 398 5.99 5.26 -1.14
C PHE A 398 4.74 4.98 -0.32
N ALA A 399 4.88 4.95 1.00
CA ALA A 399 3.76 4.97 1.92
C ALA A 399 4.16 5.80 3.14
N GLU A 400 3.39 6.85 3.43
CA GLU A 400 3.62 7.69 4.61
C GLU A 400 3.27 6.95 5.91
N GLU A 401 2.49 5.86 5.81
CA GLU A 401 2.05 5.00 6.90
C GLU A 401 2.25 3.52 6.59
N VAL A 402 2.11 2.68 7.62
CA VAL A 402 2.23 1.22 7.47
C VAL A 402 1.05 0.68 6.69
N SER A 403 1.31 0.19 5.49
CA SER A 403 0.25 -0.33 4.62
C SER A 403 0.66 -1.64 3.98
N THR A 404 -0.26 -2.60 3.98
CA THR A 404 -0.14 -3.81 3.15
C THR A 404 -0.83 -3.52 1.83
N ILE A 405 -0.08 -3.64 0.73
CA ILE A 405 -0.58 -3.32 -0.60
C ILE A 405 -0.47 -4.56 -1.47
N ARG A 406 -1.60 -5.04 -2.01
CA ARG A 406 -1.61 -6.03 -3.09
C ARG A 406 -1.10 -5.34 -4.37
N ARG A 407 -0.09 -5.92 -4.99
CA ARG A 407 0.46 -5.48 -6.26
C ARG A 407 0.24 -6.54 -7.32
N SER A 408 -0.13 -6.08 -8.51
CA SER A 408 -0.24 -6.89 -9.71
C SER A 408 0.41 -6.11 -10.86
N LYS A 409 1.47 -6.64 -11.45
CA LYS A 409 2.25 -6.03 -12.54
C LYS A 409 2.20 -6.91 -13.77
N ARG A 410 1.72 -6.35 -14.89
CA ARG A 410 1.84 -6.98 -16.21
C ARG A 410 3.27 -6.84 -16.74
N LEU A 411 3.77 -7.89 -17.35
CA LEU A 411 5.14 -7.97 -17.86
C LEU A 411 5.20 -8.01 -19.39
N ASP A 412 4.09 -7.73 -20.07
CA ASP A 412 3.92 -8.06 -21.50
C ASP A 412 4.63 -7.10 -22.44
N GLN A 413 4.58 -5.81 -22.12
CA GLN A 413 5.37 -4.78 -22.82
C GLN A 413 6.88 -5.00 -22.65
N ALA A 414 7.24 -5.72 -21.58
CA ALA A 414 8.60 -5.94 -21.16
C ALA A 414 9.14 -7.30 -21.66
N ARG A 415 8.25 -8.24 -22.03
CA ARG A 415 8.58 -9.58 -22.51
C ARG A 415 9.05 -9.52 -23.97
N PRO A 416 10.31 -9.86 -24.27
CA PRO A 416 10.78 -9.93 -25.65
C PRO A 416 10.14 -11.13 -26.38
N ALA A 417 9.94 -10.98 -27.70
CA ALA A 417 9.43 -12.06 -28.55
C ALA A 417 10.29 -13.33 -28.42
N GLY A 418 9.66 -14.50 -28.26
CA GLY A 418 10.38 -15.77 -28.10
C GLY A 418 11.05 -15.99 -26.74
N ALA A 419 10.74 -15.19 -25.71
CA ALA A 419 11.18 -15.47 -24.34
C ALA A 419 10.76 -16.87 -23.89
N THR A 420 11.72 -17.66 -23.41
CA THR A 420 11.53 -19.04 -22.95
C THR A 420 11.58 -19.17 -21.43
N HIS A 421 12.25 -18.24 -20.75
CA HIS A 421 12.36 -18.22 -19.29
C HIS A 421 12.22 -16.80 -18.75
N VAL A 422 11.76 -16.71 -17.51
CA VAL A 422 11.68 -15.49 -16.71
C VAL A 422 12.31 -15.73 -15.34
N MET A 423 12.87 -14.69 -14.75
CA MET A 423 13.39 -14.72 -13.39
C MET A 423 12.90 -13.47 -12.66
N ILE A 424 12.41 -13.67 -11.44
CA ILE A 424 11.88 -12.64 -10.54
C ILE A 424 12.96 -12.23 -9.54
N GLY A 425 13.06 -10.93 -9.27
CA GLY A 425 13.87 -10.35 -8.21
C GLY A 425 12.99 -9.53 -7.25
N LEU A 426 13.21 -9.67 -5.95
CA LEU A 426 12.56 -8.88 -4.92
C LEU A 426 13.65 -8.30 -4.03
N GLY A 427 13.76 -6.98 -3.94
CA GLY A 427 14.96 -6.35 -3.40
C GLY A 427 14.74 -4.99 -2.76
N LEU A 428 15.78 -4.55 -2.07
CA LEU A 428 15.93 -3.27 -1.41
C LEU A 428 17.19 -2.59 -1.96
N HIS A 429 17.01 -1.45 -2.62
CA HIS A 429 18.09 -0.57 -3.08
C HIS A 429 17.98 0.81 -2.45
N ASP A 430 19.07 1.27 -1.86
CA ASP A 430 19.28 2.65 -1.43
C ASP A 430 19.89 3.45 -2.58
N LEU A 431 19.24 4.55 -2.99
CA LEU A 431 19.71 5.36 -4.12
C LEU A 431 20.39 6.67 -3.74
N LEU A 432 20.08 7.31 -2.61
CA LEU A 432 20.61 8.63 -2.25
C LEU A 432 20.41 8.96 -0.76
N THR A 433 21.47 9.35 -0.06
CA THR A 433 21.37 9.93 1.29
C THR A 433 21.04 11.43 1.21
N PHE A 434 19.84 11.81 1.67
CA PHE A 434 19.54 13.20 2.06
C PHE A 434 19.41 13.30 3.58
N ASP A 435 19.84 14.44 4.15
CA ASP A 435 20.03 14.74 5.59
C ASP A 435 18.76 14.69 6.50
N PHE A 436 17.74 13.91 6.16
CA PHE A 436 16.50 13.80 6.93
C PHE A 436 16.24 12.36 7.38
N PHE A 437 16.95 11.94 8.42
CA PHE A 437 16.65 10.68 9.10
C PHE A 437 15.53 10.90 10.14
N PRO A 438 14.46 10.10 10.13
CA PRO A 438 13.56 10.05 11.27
C PRO A 438 14.35 9.64 12.53
N PRO A 439 13.94 10.09 13.73
CA PRO A 439 14.62 9.73 14.98
C PRO A 439 14.50 8.23 15.34
N ASP A 440 13.61 7.48 14.66
CA ASP A 440 13.39 6.05 14.86
C ASP A 440 13.73 5.26 13.59
N ASN A 441 14.35 4.09 13.75
CA ASN A 441 14.71 3.22 12.64
C ASN A 441 13.49 2.36 12.24
N THR A 442 13.12 2.39 10.96
CA THR A 442 11.93 1.69 10.46
C THR A 442 12.29 0.45 9.65
N PRO A 443 11.44 -0.59 9.67
CA PRO A 443 11.67 -1.80 8.89
C PRO A 443 11.60 -1.53 7.38
N ALA A 444 12.48 -2.19 6.64
CA ALA A 444 12.41 -2.29 5.18
C ALA A 444 11.15 -3.06 4.71
N PRO A 445 10.73 -2.92 3.44
CA PRO A 445 9.54 -3.59 2.93
C PRO A 445 9.62 -5.12 3.00
N TYR A 446 8.47 -5.76 3.23
CA TYR A 446 8.33 -7.23 3.21
C TYR A 446 7.49 -7.66 2.03
N PHE A 447 7.88 -8.74 1.36
CA PHE A 447 7.10 -9.33 0.27
C PHE A 447 6.51 -10.67 0.69
N ASP A 448 5.23 -10.84 0.34
CA ASP A 448 4.43 -12.03 0.65
C ASP A 448 3.50 -12.35 -0.54
N ASN A 449 2.84 -13.51 -0.54
CA ASN A 449 1.84 -13.94 -1.54
C ASN A 449 2.32 -13.77 -3.00
N VAL A 450 3.59 -14.06 -3.27
CA VAL A 450 4.21 -13.91 -4.60
C VAL A 450 3.70 -15.00 -5.53
N ALA A 451 3.19 -14.60 -6.69
CA ALA A 451 2.66 -15.48 -7.72
C ALA A 451 2.96 -14.93 -9.12
N LEU A 452 3.35 -15.82 -10.04
CA LEU A 452 3.48 -15.48 -11.46
C LEU A 452 2.44 -16.28 -12.26
N ARG A 453 1.70 -15.58 -13.11
CA ARG A 453 0.62 -16.17 -13.92
C ARG A 453 0.83 -15.88 -15.39
N ALA A 454 0.71 -16.90 -16.25
CA ALA A 454 0.53 -16.71 -17.68
C ALA A 454 -0.95 -16.79 -18.06
N PHE A 455 -1.38 -15.89 -18.93
CA PHE A 455 -2.76 -15.81 -19.42
C PHE A 455 -2.77 -15.45 -20.90
N GLU A 456 -3.90 -15.68 -21.56
CA GLU A 456 -4.13 -15.20 -22.92
C GLU A 456 -4.44 -13.71 -22.85
N ALA A 457 -3.51 -12.84 -23.28
CA ALA A 457 -3.72 -11.40 -23.20
C ALA A 457 -4.81 -10.96 -24.17
N ALA A 458 -5.80 -10.22 -23.65
CA ALA A 458 -6.98 -9.84 -24.41
C ALA A 458 -6.66 -8.90 -25.59
N GLY A 459 -5.62 -8.05 -25.50
CA GLY A 459 -5.20 -7.09 -26.53
C GLY A 459 -4.27 -5.98 -26.01
N PRO A 460 -4.37 -4.74 -26.55
CA PRO A 460 -3.57 -3.58 -26.13
C PRO A 460 -3.62 -3.30 -24.62
N VAL A 461 -2.59 -2.64 -24.08
CA VAL A 461 -2.64 -2.08 -22.72
C VAL A 461 -3.34 -0.74 -22.77
N VAL A 462 -4.41 -0.59 -21.97
CA VAL A 462 -5.17 0.64 -21.81
C VAL A 462 -5.10 1.05 -20.33
N THR A 463 -4.65 2.27 -20.08
CA THR A 463 -4.50 2.86 -18.75
C THR A 463 -5.33 4.15 -18.69
N LEU A 464 -6.29 4.20 -17.76
CA LEU A 464 -7.05 5.41 -17.43
C LEU A 464 -6.76 5.81 -15.98
N TYR A 465 -6.32 7.05 -15.80
CA TYR A 465 -6.19 7.65 -14.48
C TYR A 465 -7.54 8.25 -14.07
N GLU A 466 -7.96 8.10 -12.81
CA GLU A 466 -9.20 8.71 -12.31
C GLU A 466 -9.25 10.22 -12.52
N THR A 467 -8.11 10.90 -12.40
CA THR A 467 -7.99 12.35 -12.68
C THR A 467 -8.36 12.71 -14.13
N LEU A 468 -8.31 11.75 -15.05
CA LEU A 468 -8.57 11.89 -16.48
C LEU A 468 -9.85 11.14 -16.91
N ALA A 469 -10.62 10.63 -15.95
CA ALA A 469 -11.93 10.01 -16.13
C ALA A 469 -13.03 11.06 -15.94
N LEU A 470 -14.24 10.76 -16.42
CA LEU A 470 -15.40 11.66 -16.25
C LEU A 470 -15.76 11.82 -14.77
N GLN A 471 -16.18 13.03 -14.40
CA GLN A 471 -16.62 13.41 -13.07
C GLN A 471 -18.13 13.61 -13.03
N ASP A 472 -18.80 13.14 -11.97
CA ASP A 472 -20.22 13.46 -11.72
C ASP A 472 -20.38 14.99 -11.64
N ASN A 473 -21.43 15.54 -12.26
CA ASN A 473 -21.51 16.99 -12.45
C ASN A 473 -22.94 17.53 -12.35
N PHE A 474 -23.06 18.85 -12.16
CA PHE A 474 -24.32 19.60 -12.11
C PHE A 474 -24.41 20.58 -13.31
N PRO A 475 -25.57 21.22 -13.55
CA PRO A 475 -25.69 22.16 -14.65
C PRO A 475 -24.79 23.37 -14.46
N ALA A 476 -24.06 23.76 -15.51
CA ALA A 476 -23.10 24.86 -15.50
C ALA A 476 -23.71 26.22 -15.09
N ARG A 477 -25.04 26.35 -15.21
CA ARG A 477 -25.78 27.55 -14.83
C ARG A 477 -25.88 27.78 -13.32
N ASN A 478 -25.46 26.79 -12.50
CA ASN A 478 -25.47 26.83 -11.04
C ASN A 478 -26.88 26.87 -10.40
N ASP A 479 -27.93 26.55 -11.14
CA ASP A 479 -29.31 26.40 -10.68
C ASP A 479 -30.17 25.64 -11.73
N ILE A 480 -31.44 25.32 -11.39
CA ILE A 480 -32.40 24.68 -12.32
C ILE A 480 -33.42 25.71 -12.84
N ASP A 481 -33.54 25.87 -14.15
CA ASP A 481 -34.49 26.78 -14.80
C ASP A 481 -35.73 25.97 -15.23
N PRO A 482 -36.84 26.05 -14.48
CA PRO A 482 -38.05 25.33 -14.85
C PRO A 482 -38.78 25.97 -16.05
N ALA A 483 -38.48 27.22 -16.40
CA ALA A 483 -39.11 27.95 -17.50
C ALA A 483 -38.42 27.66 -18.85
N ASN A 484 -37.14 27.30 -18.83
CA ASN A 484 -36.38 26.91 -20.01
C ASN A 484 -35.56 25.62 -19.75
N PRO A 485 -36.20 24.44 -19.78
CA PRO A 485 -35.53 23.20 -19.39
C PRO A 485 -34.28 22.85 -20.21
N GLY A 486 -34.20 23.31 -21.47
CA GLY A 486 -33.09 23.03 -22.37
C GLY A 486 -31.77 23.70 -22.03
N VAL A 487 -31.73 24.70 -21.12
CA VAL A 487 -30.47 25.34 -20.67
C VAL A 487 -29.92 24.76 -19.36
N ASN A 488 -30.45 23.61 -18.93
CA ASN A 488 -29.98 22.89 -17.76
C ASN A 488 -29.04 21.74 -18.15
N ASP A 489 -28.32 21.85 -19.26
CA ASP A 489 -27.34 20.87 -19.70
C ASP A 489 -26.19 20.72 -18.70
N VAL A 490 -25.62 19.51 -18.66
CA VAL A 490 -24.54 19.12 -17.76
C VAL A 490 -23.32 18.76 -18.60
N ALA A 491 -22.18 19.42 -18.34
CA ALA A 491 -20.95 19.23 -19.11
C ALA A 491 -20.27 17.88 -18.80
N CYS A 492 -19.64 17.27 -19.81
CA CYS A 492 -18.94 15.99 -19.71
C CYS A 492 -17.47 16.21 -19.32
N ASP A 493 -17.22 16.69 -18.12
CA ASP A 493 -15.87 17.06 -17.71
C ASP A 493 -15.13 15.91 -17.04
N ILE A 494 -13.80 15.93 -17.19
CA ILE A 494 -12.94 15.09 -16.36
C ILE A 494 -12.82 15.62 -14.93
N ALA A 495 -12.32 14.76 -14.04
CA ALA A 495 -12.04 15.10 -12.65
C ALA A 495 -11.00 16.23 -12.52
N TRP A 496 -9.94 16.21 -13.34
CA TRP A 496 -8.94 17.27 -13.41
C TRP A 496 -9.42 18.42 -14.30
N ASP A 497 -10.00 19.44 -13.67
CA ASP A 497 -10.33 20.69 -14.37
C ASP A 497 -9.06 21.53 -14.61
N LEU A 498 -8.84 21.96 -15.86
CA LEU A 498 -7.64 22.66 -16.33
C LEU A 498 -7.69 24.18 -16.11
N VAL A 499 -8.70 24.75 -15.44
CA VAL A 499 -8.94 26.21 -15.42
C VAL A 499 -8.75 26.89 -14.05
N ASP A 500 -8.04 28.04 -14.06
CA ASP A 500 -7.62 28.89 -12.93
C ASP A 500 -8.77 29.41 -12.01
N ILE A 501 -8.64 29.09 -10.71
CA ILE A 501 -8.89 29.80 -9.42
C ILE A 501 -9.98 30.90 -9.24
N GLU A 502 -10.70 31.45 -10.22
CA GLU A 502 -11.65 32.58 -9.96
C GLU A 502 -13.00 32.58 -10.73
N GLY A 503 -13.65 31.41 -10.93
CA GLY A 503 -15.02 31.35 -11.47
C GLY A 503 -15.62 29.93 -11.48
N PRO A 504 -16.94 29.74 -11.75
CA PRO A 504 -17.57 28.42 -11.71
C PRO A 504 -16.86 27.45 -12.66
N LYS A 505 -16.45 26.32 -12.07
CA LYS A 505 -15.42 25.37 -12.53
C LYS A 505 -15.98 24.24 -13.41
N ILE A 506 -16.92 24.60 -14.26
CA ILE A 506 -17.55 23.70 -15.23
C ILE A 506 -17.41 24.42 -16.56
N VAL A 507 -16.32 24.12 -17.27
CA VAL A 507 -16.11 24.64 -18.62
C VAL A 507 -16.56 23.55 -19.58
N PRO A 508 -17.61 23.78 -20.39
CA PRO A 508 -17.99 22.86 -21.45
C PRO A 508 -16.78 22.61 -22.38
N GLY A 509 -16.24 21.38 -22.43
CA GLY A 509 -15.29 21.02 -23.50
C GLY A 509 -14.17 20.03 -23.21
N ASP A 510 -14.14 19.28 -22.12
CA ASP A 510 -12.94 18.50 -21.75
C ASP A 510 -13.07 16.98 -21.92
N THR A 511 -11.95 16.32 -22.26
CA THR A 511 -11.93 14.92 -22.74
C THR A 511 -11.52 13.90 -21.70
N VAL A 512 -12.12 12.71 -21.78
CA VAL A 512 -11.52 11.51 -21.19
C VAL A 512 -10.17 11.26 -21.85
N VAL A 513 -9.12 11.06 -21.06
CA VAL A 513 -7.78 10.79 -21.57
C VAL A 513 -7.28 9.44 -21.06
N ALA A 514 -6.89 8.57 -21.98
CA ALA A 514 -6.27 7.28 -21.65
C ALA A 514 -4.98 7.06 -22.43
N TYR A 515 -4.08 6.31 -21.81
CA TYR A 515 -2.87 5.82 -22.47
C TYR A 515 -3.15 4.46 -23.07
N VAL A 516 -2.97 4.32 -24.38
CA VAL A 516 -3.20 3.08 -25.13
C VAL A 516 -1.95 2.73 -25.90
N LEU A 517 -1.36 1.61 -25.51
CA LEU A 517 -0.14 1.05 -26.09
C LEU A 517 -0.40 -0.37 -26.59
N PRO A 518 0.27 -0.82 -27.66
CA PRO A 518 0.20 -2.22 -28.07
C PRO A 518 0.56 -3.17 -26.92
N GLY A 519 -0.07 -4.34 -26.89
CA GLY A 519 0.10 -5.32 -25.81
C GLY A 519 1.47 -6.01 -25.79
N GLN A 520 2.23 -5.90 -26.88
CA GLN A 520 3.57 -6.48 -27.06
C GLN A 520 4.46 -5.50 -27.84
N SER A 521 5.78 -5.62 -27.66
CA SER A 521 6.77 -4.70 -28.24
C SER A 521 6.79 -4.67 -29.77
N ASP A 522 6.33 -5.74 -30.42
CA ASP A 522 6.29 -5.94 -31.87
C ASP A 522 4.87 -5.85 -32.46
N ALA A 523 3.86 -5.55 -31.63
CA ALA A 523 2.49 -5.34 -32.05
C ALA A 523 2.23 -3.89 -32.50
N GLU A 524 1.29 -3.69 -33.43
CA GLU A 524 0.77 -2.38 -33.79
C GLU A 524 -0.74 -2.31 -33.54
N LEU A 525 -1.23 -1.13 -33.11
CA LEU A 525 -2.67 -0.89 -33.02
C LEU A 525 -3.30 -0.98 -34.42
N THR A 526 -4.39 -1.73 -34.58
CA THR A 526 -5.08 -1.89 -35.88
C THR A 526 -5.91 -0.66 -36.28
N GLY A 527 -6.06 0.29 -35.37
CA GLY A 527 -6.76 1.55 -35.57
C GLY A 527 -6.78 2.39 -34.28
N PRO A 528 -7.34 3.60 -34.33
CA PRO A 528 -7.50 4.43 -33.14
C PRO A 528 -8.45 3.76 -32.14
N PRO A 529 -8.15 3.84 -30.82
CA PRO A 529 -9.06 3.37 -29.78
C PRO A 529 -10.37 4.16 -29.81
N ARG A 530 -11.40 3.63 -29.14
CA ARG A 530 -12.74 4.21 -29.10
C ARG A 530 -13.28 4.26 -27.69
N LEU A 531 -13.98 5.34 -27.34
CA LEU A 531 -14.83 5.37 -26.16
C LEU A 531 -16.25 5.04 -26.60
N HIS A 532 -16.81 3.98 -26.05
CA HIS A 532 -18.20 3.56 -26.23
C HIS A 532 -19.02 4.03 -25.05
N TYR A 533 -20.23 4.49 -25.30
CA TYR A 533 -21.10 4.97 -24.22
C TYR A 533 -22.55 4.55 -24.41
N ARG A 534 -23.26 4.50 -23.28
CA ARG A 534 -24.70 4.28 -23.20
C ARG A 534 -25.27 5.11 -22.07
N MET A 535 -26.42 5.72 -22.30
CA MET A 535 -27.07 6.64 -21.39
C MET A 535 -28.47 6.14 -21.03
N ARG A 536 -28.79 6.14 -19.73
CA ARG A 536 -30.18 6.16 -19.25
C ARG A 536 -30.61 7.62 -19.21
N ALA A 537 -31.25 8.07 -20.28
CA ALA A 537 -31.73 9.44 -20.39
C ALA A 537 -32.98 9.67 -19.53
N ASN A 538 -33.06 10.83 -18.89
CA ASN A 538 -34.23 11.36 -18.24
C ASN A 538 -35.23 11.84 -19.30
N PRO A 539 -36.42 11.21 -19.40
CA PRO A 539 -37.41 11.55 -20.41
C PRO A 539 -37.92 12.98 -20.35
N LEU A 540 -37.72 13.69 -19.22
CA LEU A 540 -38.06 15.10 -19.07
C LEU A 540 -37.36 15.98 -20.11
N PHE A 541 -36.18 15.55 -20.58
CA PHE A 541 -35.32 16.34 -21.46
C PHE A 541 -35.20 15.82 -22.89
N ASP A 542 -35.94 14.77 -23.26
CA ASP A 542 -35.89 14.15 -24.61
C ASP A 542 -36.14 15.16 -25.75
N ALA A 543 -36.93 16.21 -25.50
CA ALA A 543 -37.24 17.24 -26.50
C ALA A 543 -36.07 18.23 -26.76
N TYR A 544 -35.08 18.27 -25.87
CA TYR A 544 -33.94 19.18 -25.92
C TYR A 544 -32.65 18.46 -26.33
N ARG A 545 -32.61 17.13 -26.16
CA ARG A 545 -31.46 16.31 -26.52
C ARG A 545 -31.26 16.23 -28.04
N ALA A 546 -30.08 16.65 -28.51
CA ALA A 546 -29.71 16.58 -29.91
C ALA A 546 -28.91 15.31 -30.26
N GLN A 547 -28.24 14.72 -29.27
CA GLN A 547 -27.29 13.63 -29.43
C GLN A 547 -27.89 12.25 -29.10
N PRO A 548 -27.40 11.16 -29.70
CA PRO A 548 -27.91 9.82 -29.41
C PRO A 548 -27.56 9.37 -27.99
N THR A 549 -28.41 8.55 -27.39
CA THR A 549 -28.21 7.99 -26.03
C THR A 549 -27.30 6.77 -25.99
N ALA A 550 -26.76 6.34 -27.13
CA ALA A 550 -25.72 5.31 -27.19
C ALA A 550 -24.89 5.52 -28.46
N GLY A 551 -23.59 5.31 -28.35
CA GLY A 551 -22.68 5.58 -29.46
C GLY A 551 -21.22 5.24 -29.13
N SER A 552 -20.33 5.72 -30.01
CA SER A 552 -18.89 5.66 -29.78
C SER A 552 -18.20 6.88 -30.39
N VAL A 553 -17.16 7.36 -29.73
CA VAL A 553 -16.25 8.40 -30.23
C VAL A 553 -14.86 7.83 -30.47
N ILE A 554 -14.23 8.28 -31.55
CA ILE A 554 -12.89 7.82 -31.96
C ILE A 554 -11.86 8.67 -31.21
N GLY A 555 -10.87 8.02 -30.60
CA GLY A 555 -9.81 8.70 -29.88
C GLY A 555 -8.90 9.50 -30.81
N ARG A 556 -8.42 10.65 -30.33
CA ARG A 556 -7.39 11.47 -30.97
C ARG A 556 -6.06 11.24 -30.28
N LEU A 557 -5.03 10.87 -31.04
CA LEU A 557 -3.67 10.72 -30.50
C LEU A 557 -3.10 12.10 -30.17
N ASP A 558 -2.75 12.33 -28.91
CA ASP A 558 -2.20 13.60 -28.45
C ASP A 558 -0.66 13.59 -28.41
N SER A 559 -0.04 12.44 -28.10
CA SER A 559 1.43 12.30 -28.04
C SER A 559 1.93 10.89 -28.39
N ALA A 560 3.22 10.80 -28.74
CA ALA A 560 3.85 9.56 -29.25
C ALA A 560 4.03 8.46 -28.19
N ASP A 561 3.87 8.79 -26.92
CA ASP A 561 3.84 7.87 -25.77
C ASP A 561 2.50 7.11 -25.63
N GLY A 562 1.60 7.26 -26.60
CA GLY A 562 0.33 6.55 -26.63
C GLY A 562 -0.78 7.23 -25.83
N ARG A 563 -0.70 8.55 -25.56
CA ARG A 563 -1.79 9.31 -24.96
C ARG A 563 -2.91 9.61 -25.96
N TRP A 564 -4.15 9.28 -25.62
CA TRP A 564 -5.34 9.51 -26.46
C TRP A 564 -6.44 10.26 -25.71
N SER A 565 -7.08 11.22 -26.37
CA SER A 565 -8.25 11.96 -25.89
C SER A 565 -9.54 11.51 -26.58
N PHE A 566 -10.64 11.47 -25.83
CA PHE A 566 -11.99 11.13 -26.30
C PHE A 566 -12.97 12.27 -25.98
N GLU A 567 -13.45 12.93 -27.02
CA GLU A 567 -14.35 14.10 -26.94
C GLU A 567 -15.82 13.66 -26.92
N LEU A 568 -16.54 13.98 -25.84
CA LEU A 568 -18.00 13.88 -25.78
C LEU A 568 -18.62 15.28 -25.89
N PRO A 569 -19.87 15.43 -26.36
CA PRO A 569 -20.50 16.74 -26.46
C PRO A 569 -20.93 17.27 -25.09
N ASP A 570 -20.70 18.56 -24.82
CA ASP A 570 -21.13 19.17 -23.54
C ASP A 570 -22.53 19.78 -23.59
N GLU A 571 -22.89 20.36 -24.73
CA GLU A 571 -24.20 20.97 -24.93
C GLU A 571 -25.19 19.95 -25.53
N ASP A 572 -26.44 20.01 -25.10
CA ASP A 572 -27.55 19.19 -25.61
C ASP A 572 -27.32 17.66 -25.55
N PHE A 573 -26.44 17.20 -24.64
CA PHE A 573 -26.07 15.78 -24.49
C PHE A 573 -26.46 15.17 -23.14
N LEU A 574 -26.08 15.75 -22.00
CA LEU A 574 -26.51 15.33 -20.66
C LEU A 574 -27.38 16.40 -20.00
N TYR A 575 -28.38 15.95 -19.23
CA TYR A 575 -29.28 16.77 -18.43
C TYR A 575 -29.51 16.13 -17.05
N PRO A 576 -29.98 16.89 -16.04
CA PRO A 576 -30.28 16.41 -14.70
C PRO A 576 -31.08 15.09 -14.69
N GLY A 577 -30.57 14.09 -13.98
CA GLY A 577 -31.13 12.75 -13.87
C GLY A 577 -30.65 11.75 -14.93
N ASP A 578 -29.85 12.15 -15.92
CA ASP A 578 -29.19 11.23 -16.83
C ASP A 578 -28.10 10.41 -16.10
N ILE A 579 -27.88 9.18 -16.54
CA ILE A 579 -26.73 8.35 -16.12
C ILE A 579 -26.04 7.85 -17.38
N LEU A 580 -24.74 8.11 -17.50
CA LEU A 580 -23.89 7.69 -18.61
C LEU A 580 -22.96 6.58 -18.13
N HIS A 581 -23.00 5.42 -18.77
CA HIS A 581 -21.95 4.40 -18.67
C HIS A 581 -21.04 4.51 -19.88
N TYR A 582 -19.73 4.33 -19.71
CA TYR A 582 -18.78 4.33 -20.83
C TYR A 582 -17.66 3.31 -20.65
N TYR A 583 -17.07 2.86 -21.75
CA TYR A 583 -15.85 2.05 -21.71
C TYR A 583 -14.93 2.41 -22.87
N ILE A 584 -13.64 2.22 -22.67
CA ILE A 584 -12.63 2.38 -23.72
C ILE A 584 -12.39 1.03 -24.38
N TRP A 585 -12.27 1.02 -25.70
CA TRP A 585 -12.03 -0.14 -26.54
C TRP A 585 -10.77 0.11 -27.38
N ALA A 586 -9.87 -0.86 -27.44
CA ALA A 586 -8.67 -0.82 -28.28
C ALA A 586 -8.40 -2.18 -28.91
N GLU A 587 -7.77 -2.18 -30.10
CA GLU A 587 -7.39 -3.40 -30.81
C GLU A 587 -5.95 -3.30 -31.33
N ASP A 588 -5.19 -4.39 -31.20
CA ASP A 588 -3.91 -4.60 -31.87
C ASP A 588 -3.89 -5.91 -32.67
N GLU A 589 -2.87 -6.06 -33.50
CA GLU A 589 -2.63 -7.28 -34.28
C GLU A 589 -1.21 -7.78 -34.07
N VAL A 590 -1.09 -9.08 -33.83
CA VAL A 590 0.18 -9.81 -33.76
C VAL A 590 0.07 -11.04 -34.63
N ASP A 591 0.99 -11.20 -35.58
CA ASP A 591 1.04 -12.33 -36.51
C ASP A 591 -0.30 -12.65 -37.21
N GLY A 592 -1.08 -11.61 -37.53
CA GLY A 592 -2.39 -11.74 -38.18
C GLY A 592 -3.55 -12.13 -37.26
N VAL A 593 -3.32 -12.20 -35.94
CA VAL A 593 -4.36 -12.40 -34.92
C VAL A 593 -4.69 -11.06 -34.28
N ARG A 594 -5.96 -10.66 -34.37
CA ARG A 594 -6.48 -9.46 -33.74
C ARG A 594 -6.87 -9.72 -32.30
N ARG A 595 -6.53 -8.78 -31.42
CA ARG A 595 -6.78 -8.85 -29.99
C ARG A 595 -7.40 -7.54 -29.53
N VAL A 596 -8.39 -7.62 -28.65
CA VAL A 596 -9.20 -6.50 -28.18
C VAL A 596 -9.13 -6.36 -26.67
N THR A 597 -8.89 -5.14 -26.21
CA THR A 597 -9.01 -4.77 -24.78
C THR A 597 -10.14 -3.79 -24.58
N THR A 598 -10.90 -3.97 -23.51
CA THR A 598 -11.84 -2.97 -23.01
C THR A 598 -11.50 -2.56 -21.58
N VAL A 599 -11.72 -1.29 -21.23
CA VAL A 599 -11.63 -0.79 -19.85
C VAL A 599 -12.95 -0.08 -19.51
N PRO A 600 -13.75 -0.58 -18.54
CA PRO A 600 -13.46 -1.75 -17.73
C PRO A 600 -13.59 -3.05 -18.55
N GLU A 601 -13.08 -4.15 -18.00
CA GLU A 601 -12.99 -5.44 -18.70
C GLU A 601 -14.33 -6.18 -18.74
N ASP A 602 -15.06 -6.19 -17.63
CA ASP A 602 -16.40 -6.78 -17.55
C ASP A 602 -17.46 -5.79 -18.08
N LEU A 603 -18.03 -6.13 -19.25
CA LEU A 603 -19.11 -5.37 -19.87
C LEU A 603 -20.50 -5.96 -19.62
N SER A 604 -20.63 -7.01 -18.80
CA SER A 604 -21.89 -7.71 -18.56
C SER A 604 -22.98 -6.81 -18.00
N ALA A 605 -22.59 -5.84 -17.17
CA ALA A 605 -23.44 -4.83 -16.57
C ALA A 605 -23.46 -3.47 -17.29
N PHE A 606 -22.75 -3.30 -18.42
CA PHE A 606 -22.69 -2.03 -19.15
C PHE A 606 -24.08 -1.46 -19.52
N ALA A 607 -25.04 -2.36 -19.73
CA ALA A 607 -26.42 -2.03 -20.08
C ALA A 607 -27.38 -1.88 -18.89
N ALA A 608 -26.94 -2.19 -17.66
CA ALA A 608 -27.77 -2.24 -16.47
C ALA A 608 -27.66 -0.93 -15.69
N PHE A 609 -28.80 -0.30 -15.37
CA PHE A 609 -28.84 0.94 -14.59
C PHE A 609 -29.59 0.74 -13.25
N PRO A 610 -29.34 1.59 -12.23
CA PRO A 610 -29.86 1.44 -10.86
C PRO A 610 -31.36 1.16 -10.73
N ASP A 611 -32.19 1.79 -11.57
CA ASP A 611 -33.66 1.66 -11.51
C ASP A 611 -34.22 0.41 -12.20
N GLU A 612 -33.39 -0.33 -12.94
CA GLU A 612 -33.83 -1.42 -13.80
C GLU A 612 -33.53 -2.80 -13.21
N SER A 613 -32.42 -2.92 -12.48
CA SER A 613 -31.92 -4.20 -11.97
C SER A 613 -30.80 -3.96 -10.96
N LEU A 614 -30.65 -4.85 -9.96
CA LEU A 614 -29.45 -4.88 -9.10
C LEU A 614 -28.17 -5.29 -9.85
N ALA A 615 -28.27 -5.75 -11.10
CA ALA A 615 -27.10 -6.06 -11.94
C ALA A 615 -26.22 -4.83 -12.24
N HIS A 616 -26.71 -3.60 -12.05
CA HIS A 616 -25.88 -2.40 -12.17
C HIS A 616 -24.73 -2.36 -11.14
N LEU A 617 -24.85 -3.10 -10.03
CA LEU A 617 -23.79 -3.20 -9.01
C LEU A 617 -22.55 -3.94 -9.52
N ASP A 618 -22.68 -4.68 -10.63
CA ASP A 618 -21.55 -5.34 -11.27
C ASP A 618 -20.84 -4.39 -12.28
N TRP A 619 -21.35 -3.17 -12.49
CA TRP A 619 -20.69 -2.15 -13.29
C TRP A 619 -19.73 -1.31 -12.42
N ASP A 620 -18.53 -1.04 -12.93
CA ASP A 620 -17.54 -0.22 -12.22
C ASP A 620 -18.00 1.25 -12.18
N PRO A 621 -18.23 1.84 -10.98
CA PRO A 621 -18.74 3.20 -10.85
C PRO A 621 -17.79 4.27 -11.39
N HIS A 622 -16.49 4.00 -11.54
CA HIS A 622 -15.53 4.93 -12.15
C HIS A 622 -15.73 5.09 -13.66
N PHE A 623 -16.54 4.20 -14.25
CA PHE A 623 -16.95 4.22 -15.64
C PHE A 623 -18.43 4.58 -15.80
N ALA A 624 -18.96 5.28 -14.79
CA ALA A 624 -20.27 5.89 -14.79
C ALA A 624 -20.15 7.38 -14.46
N MET A 625 -21.02 8.19 -15.06
CA MET A 625 -21.18 9.60 -14.75
C MET A 625 -22.67 9.88 -14.52
N HIS A 626 -22.96 10.55 -13.41
CA HIS A 626 -24.29 10.98 -13.01
C HIS A 626 -24.44 12.48 -13.29
N ALA A 627 -25.45 12.82 -14.07
CA ALA A 627 -25.86 14.21 -14.26
C ALA A 627 -26.83 14.57 -13.14
N LEU A 628 -26.38 15.38 -12.19
CA LEU A 628 -27.13 15.74 -10.98
C LEU A 628 -27.82 17.10 -11.13
N PRO A 629 -28.81 17.44 -10.29
CA PRO A 629 -29.51 16.53 -9.37
C PRO A 629 -30.44 15.57 -10.13
N GLY A 630 -30.72 14.42 -9.55
CA GLY A 630 -31.73 13.51 -10.07
C GLY A 630 -33.12 14.10 -9.90
N ILE A 631 -33.81 14.36 -11.01
CA ILE A 631 -35.14 14.96 -11.01
C ILE A 631 -36.14 14.17 -11.84
N THR A 632 -37.37 14.05 -11.33
CA THR A 632 -38.50 13.47 -12.07
C THR A 632 -39.49 14.52 -12.57
N GLY A 633 -39.26 15.78 -12.21
CA GLY A 633 -39.97 16.97 -12.65
C GLY A 633 -39.14 18.23 -12.39
N LEU A 634 -39.65 19.39 -12.79
CA LEU A 634 -38.93 20.66 -12.66
C LEU A 634 -39.18 21.37 -11.32
N ALA A 635 -40.05 20.81 -10.48
CA ALA A 635 -40.39 21.38 -9.18
C ALA A 635 -39.47 20.80 -8.08
N PRO A 636 -39.04 21.59 -7.09
CA PRO A 636 -38.09 21.13 -6.07
C PRO A 636 -38.49 19.84 -5.34
N GLU A 637 -39.79 19.63 -5.12
CA GLU A 637 -40.34 18.44 -4.45
C GLU A 637 -40.21 17.13 -5.26
N THR A 638 -39.79 17.22 -6.52
CA THR A 638 -39.59 16.06 -7.42
C THR A 638 -38.14 15.61 -7.51
N ARG A 639 -37.26 16.26 -6.72
CA ARG A 639 -35.86 15.87 -6.50
C ARG A 639 -35.80 14.60 -5.64
N LYS A 640 -34.72 13.83 -5.80
CA LYS A 640 -34.42 12.72 -4.89
C LYS A 640 -34.16 13.27 -3.48
N ARG A 641 -34.36 12.42 -2.46
CA ARG A 641 -34.35 12.85 -1.05
C ARG A 641 -32.98 12.74 -0.40
N ILE A 642 -32.14 11.84 -0.89
CA ILE A 642 -30.81 11.57 -0.33
C ILE A 642 -29.75 11.85 -1.39
N LEU A 643 -28.70 12.59 -1.01
CA LEU A 643 -27.46 12.67 -1.77
C LEU A 643 -26.38 11.88 -1.03
N PHE A 644 -25.94 10.78 -1.64
CA PHE A 644 -24.79 10.01 -1.16
C PHE A 644 -23.52 10.53 -1.83
N TRP A 645 -22.72 11.26 -1.07
CA TRP A 645 -21.42 11.74 -1.52
C TRP A 645 -20.35 10.70 -1.15
N ASP A 646 -19.85 10.02 -2.17
CA ASP A 646 -18.74 9.08 -2.11
C ASP A 646 -17.42 9.84 -2.32
N ASP A 647 -16.69 10.10 -1.24
CA ASP A 647 -15.45 10.87 -1.29
C ASP A 647 -14.23 9.95 -1.28
N GLY A 648 -14.08 9.19 -2.37
CA GLY A 648 -12.94 8.31 -2.60
C GLY A 648 -12.99 6.99 -1.84
N LEU A 649 -14.17 6.37 -1.72
CA LEU A 649 -14.29 5.00 -1.20
C LEU A 649 -13.61 4.01 -2.14
N GLU A 650 -12.91 3.04 -1.56
CA GLU A 650 -12.45 1.87 -2.31
C GLU A 650 -13.66 1.04 -2.77
N ALA A 651 -13.53 0.32 -3.90
CA ALA A 651 -14.62 -0.46 -4.49
C ALA A 651 -15.31 -1.41 -3.49
N GLU A 652 -14.55 -2.05 -2.61
CA GLU A 652 -15.11 -2.93 -1.58
C GLU A 652 -15.88 -2.16 -0.49
N ALA A 653 -15.36 -1.00 -0.07
CA ALA A 653 -16.04 -0.12 0.88
C ALA A 653 -17.34 0.44 0.28
N ARG A 654 -17.32 0.85 -0.99
CA ARG A 654 -18.49 1.26 -1.75
C ARG A 654 -19.53 0.14 -1.84
N ARG A 655 -19.11 -1.09 -2.14
CA ARG A 655 -20.01 -2.25 -2.19
C ARG A 655 -20.70 -2.53 -0.85
N ARG A 656 -20.02 -2.28 0.28
CA ARG A 656 -20.62 -2.41 1.62
C ARG A 656 -21.71 -1.37 1.88
N TRP A 657 -21.56 -0.14 1.37
CA TRP A 657 -22.62 0.88 1.38
C TRP A 657 -23.81 0.46 0.52
N GLU A 658 -23.57 0.04 -0.72
CA GLU A 658 -24.62 -0.38 -1.64
C GLU A 658 -25.44 -1.54 -1.07
N LEU A 659 -24.78 -2.53 -0.46
CA LEU A 659 -25.47 -3.63 0.20
C LEU A 659 -26.30 -3.16 1.40
N ALA A 660 -25.82 -2.16 2.15
CA ALA A 660 -26.58 -1.58 3.25
C ALA A 660 -27.83 -0.84 2.75
N PHE A 661 -27.74 -0.05 1.67
CA PHE A 661 -28.90 0.57 1.02
C PHE A 661 -29.88 -0.49 0.48
N ALA A 662 -29.37 -1.50 -0.22
CA ALA A 662 -30.19 -2.55 -0.81
C ALA A 662 -31.01 -3.32 0.25
N ARG A 663 -30.42 -3.57 1.42
CA ARG A 663 -31.12 -4.19 2.57
C ARG A 663 -32.17 -3.28 3.21
N ASN A 664 -32.12 -1.99 2.94
CA ASN A 664 -33.14 -0.99 3.31
C ASN A 664 -34.15 -0.74 2.18
N GLY A 665 -34.14 -1.54 1.12
CA GLY A 665 -35.08 -1.42 -0.01
C GLY A 665 -34.75 -0.27 -0.95
N VAL A 666 -33.51 0.26 -0.88
CA VAL A 666 -33.07 1.42 -1.65
C VAL A 666 -31.88 1.06 -2.52
N VAL A 667 -31.80 1.66 -3.70
CA VAL A 667 -30.67 1.50 -4.62
C VAL A 667 -29.98 2.84 -4.77
N ILE A 668 -28.64 2.86 -4.64
CA ILE A 668 -27.85 4.08 -4.88
C ILE A 668 -27.94 4.44 -6.38
N GLY A 669 -28.15 5.72 -6.69
CA GLY A 669 -28.47 6.17 -8.05
C GLY A 669 -29.91 5.88 -8.47
N GLY A 670 -30.68 5.16 -7.64
CA GLY A 670 -32.08 4.82 -7.85
C GLY A 670 -33.06 5.97 -7.55
N PRO A 671 -34.37 5.74 -7.35
CA PRO A 671 -35.36 6.83 -7.29
C PRO A 671 -35.28 7.70 -6.02
N GLU A 672 -34.65 7.20 -4.95
CA GLU A 672 -34.59 7.89 -3.66
C GLU A 672 -33.21 8.51 -3.36
N VAL A 673 -32.15 7.96 -3.95
CA VAL A 673 -30.75 8.30 -3.67
C VAL A 673 -30.04 8.71 -4.94
N ASP A 674 -29.52 9.94 -4.95
CA ASP A 674 -28.48 10.34 -5.89
C ASP A 674 -27.11 10.02 -5.33
N VAL A 675 -26.14 9.85 -6.22
CA VAL A 675 -24.74 9.67 -5.87
C VAL A 675 -23.91 10.75 -6.54
N TYR A 676 -22.97 11.30 -5.78
CA TYR A 676 -21.86 12.10 -6.30
C TYR A 676 -20.56 11.42 -5.87
N THR A 677 -19.74 11.02 -6.83
CA THR A 677 -18.46 10.33 -6.59
C THR A 677 -17.31 11.27 -6.88
N THR A 678 -16.49 11.61 -5.89
CA THR A 678 -15.26 12.38 -6.10
C THR A 678 -14.20 11.48 -6.75
N GLN A 679 -13.91 11.67 -8.03
CA GLN A 679 -12.82 10.95 -8.70
C GLN A 679 -11.47 11.47 -8.18
N ALA A 680 -10.49 10.61 -7.89
CA ALA A 680 -9.13 11.04 -7.51
C ALA A 680 -9.01 11.99 -6.28
N ALA A 681 -9.87 11.86 -5.25
CA ALA A 681 -9.89 12.72 -4.06
C ALA A 681 -8.52 12.90 -3.33
N SER A 682 -7.58 11.95 -3.48
CA SER A 682 -6.24 11.99 -2.89
C SER A 682 -5.25 12.95 -3.57
N THR A 683 -5.66 13.59 -4.67
CA THR A 683 -4.77 14.39 -5.52
C THR A 683 -4.83 15.90 -5.25
N GLY A 684 -5.67 16.35 -4.30
CA GLY A 684 -5.82 17.77 -3.97
C GLY A 684 -6.41 18.60 -5.10
N LEU A 685 -7.12 17.95 -6.03
CA LEU A 685 -7.79 18.61 -7.16
C LEU A 685 -9.12 19.24 -6.73
N SER A 686 -9.58 20.19 -7.54
CA SER A 686 -10.83 20.93 -7.30
C SER A 686 -12.03 20.20 -7.92
N ASN A 687 -12.42 19.07 -7.33
CA ASN A 687 -13.59 18.30 -7.78
C ASN A 687 -14.45 17.75 -6.64
N GLY A 688 -14.32 18.29 -5.43
CA GLY A 688 -15.27 18.09 -4.33
C GLY A 688 -16.66 18.64 -4.66
N LEU A 689 -17.66 18.30 -3.86
CA LEU A 689 -19.06 18.67 -4.12
C LEU A 689 -19.26 20.20 -4.21
N GLY A 690 -18.57 20.98 -3.37
CA GLY A 690 -18.57 22.45 -3.35
C GLY A 690 -18.01 23.10 -4.62
N SER A 691 -17.10 22.40 -5.31
CA SER A 691 -16.53 22.86 -6.58
C SER A 691 -17.48 22.70 -7.77
N ARG A 692 -18.45 21.78 -7.67
CA ARG A 692 -19.38 21.41 -8.76
C ARG A 692 -20.82 21.84 -8.51
N ALA A 693 -21.18 22.20 -7.30
CA ALA A 693 -22.56 22.54 -6.95
C ALA A 693 -22.69 23.82 -6.13
N THR A 694 -23.86 24.45 -6.25
CA THR A 694 -24.28 25.56 -5.39
C THR A 694 -25.41 25.11 -4.47
N ALA A 695 -25.71 25.90 -3.44
CA ALA A 695 -26.82 25.61 -2.54
C ALA A 695 -28.16 25.44 -3.26
N ASP A 696 -28.42 26.18 -4.34
CA ASP A 696 -29.66 26.06 -5.11
C ASP A 696 -29.80 24.70 -5.83
N LEU A 697 -28.67 24.11 -6.23
CA LEU A 697 -28.62 22.81 -6.89
C LEU A 697 -28.80 21.65 -5.92
N ILE A 698 -28.29 21.79 -4.69
CA ILE A 698 -28.47 20.78 -3.63
C ILE A 698 -29.68 21.04 -2.73
N ALA A 699 -30.36 22.18 -2.89
CA ALA A 699 -31.58 22.48 -2.14
C ALA A 699 -32.64 21.39 -2.37
N GLY A 700 -33.23 20.85 -1.29
CA GLY A 700 -34.29 19.84 -1.40
C GLY A 700 -33.85 18.40 -1.22
N TYR A 701 -32.54 18.11 -1.10
CA TYR A 701 -32.12 16.89 -0.43
C TYR A 701 -32.44 17.02 1.08
N ASP A 702 -33.12 16.02 1.63
CA ASP A 702 -33.42 15.95 3.05
C ASP A 702 -32.20 15.50 3.85
N LEU A 703 -31.36 14.66 3.25
CA LEU A 703 -30.18 14.07 3.87
C LEU A 703 -29.01 14.01 2.87
N ILE A 704 -27.87 14.59 3.26
CA ILE A 704 -26.57 14.40 2.59
C ILE A 704 -25.75 13.45 3.46
N ILE A 705 -25.23 12.38 2.87
CA ILE A 705 -24.32 11.44 3.51
C ILE A 705 -22.95 11.62 2.87
N CYS A 706 -21.99 12.18 3.61
CA CYS A 706 -20.59 12.23 3.22
C CYS A 706 -19.92 10.94 3.70
N ALA A 707 -19.50 10.10 2.76
CA ALA A 707 -18.82 8.84 3.04
C ALA A 707 -17.37 8.92 2.56
N SER A 708 -16.47 9.13 3.51
CA SER A 708 -15.04 9.10 3.30
C SER A 708 -14.44 7.76 3.72
N GLY A 709 -13.41 7.33 3.01
CA GLY A 709 -12.75 6.04 3.18
C GLY A 709 -11.76 5.99 4.35
N ARG A 710 -10.65 5.27 4.15
CA ARG A 710 -9.51 5.16 5.07
C ARG A 710 -8.36 6.11 4.70
N ARG A 711 -8.66 7.18 3.94
CA ARG A 711 -7.62 8.09 3.45
C ARG A 711 -7.25 9.05 4.58
N LYS A 712 -5.94 9.21 4.81
CA LYS A 712 -5.41 10.06 5.87
C LYS A 712 -5.63 11.55 5.61
N ASP A 713 -5.64 11.94 4.33
CA ASP A 713 -5.76 13.33 3.89
C ASP A 713 -6.97 13.54 2.98
N LEU A 714 -7.62 14.70 3.11
CA LEU A 714 -8.59 15.30 2.17
C LEU A 714 -10.00 14.66 2.16
N THR A 715 -10.47 14.16 3.31
CA THR A 715 -11.66 13.29 3.43
C THR A 715 -13.06 13.91 3.20
N ILE A 716 -13.20 15.25 3.26
CA ILE A 716 -14.43 16.02 2.89
C ILE A 716 -14.01 17.34 2.20
N VAL A 717 -12.72 17.47 1.90
CA VAL A 717 -12.05 18.75 1.95
C VAL A 717 -10.92 18.80 0.93
N SER A 718 -11.23 19.19 -0.30
CA SER A 718 -10.17 19.43 -1.28
C SER A 718 -10.48 20.62 -2.17
N GLU A 719 -9.74 21.72 -1.99
CA GLU A 719 -9.46 22.64 -3.08
C GLU A 719 -8.05 23.29 -3.01
N ASN A 720 -7.65 23.75 -4.19
CA ASN A 720 -6.42 24.43 -4.61
C ASN A 720 -5.14 23.57 -4.68
N CYS A 721 -4.78 23.25 -5.92
CA CYS A 721 -3.50 22.71 -6.40
C CYS A 721 -2.26 23.59 -6.12
N GLN A 722 -2.41 24.71 -5.40
CA GLN A 722 -1.27 25.48 -4.90
C GLN A 722 -0.76 24.90 -3.58
N TYR A 723 0.17 23.95 -3.72
CA TYR A 723 1.18 23.72 -2.70
C TYR A 723 1.77 25.09 -2.28
N PRO A 724 1.70 25.52 -1.00
CA PRO A 724 1.38 24.75 0.20
C PRO A 724 0.05 25.13 0.90
N THR A 725 -0.82 25.93 0.26
CA THR A 725 -2.06 26.44 0.88
C THR A 725 -3.25 25.71 0.28
N HIS A 726 -3.54 24.53 0.81
CA HIS A 726 -4.81 23.85 0.59
C HIS A 726 -5.93 24.76 1.13
N ASP A 727 -6.56 25.56 0.27
CA ASP A 727 -7.73 26.38 0.65
C ASP A 727 -8.96 25.56 0.36
N LYS A 728 -9.68 25.29 1.44
CA LYS A 728 -10.41 24.04 1.62
C LYS A 728 -11.90 24.37 1.92
N SER A 729 -12.27 25.65 1.74
CA SER A 729 -13.47 26.31 2.29
C SER A 729 -14.77 26.16 1.48
N ASP A 730 -14.73 25.75 0.21
CA ASP A 730 -15.91 25.75 -0.66
C ASP A 730 -16.86 24.56 -0.39
N ASP A 731 -16.35 23.35 -0.15
CA ASP A 731 -17.17 22.19 0.26
C ASP A 731 -17.87 22.44 1.60
N VAL A 732 -17.10 22.96 2.57
CA VAL A 732 -17.61 23.35 3.89
C VAL A 732 -18.64 24.47 3.77
N GLY A 733 -18.39 25.46 2.91
CA GLY A 733 -19.32 26.54 2.60
C GLY A 733 -20.65 26.00 2.07
N LEU A 734 -20.60 25.10 1.09
CA LEU A 734 -21.78 24.47 0.51
C LEU A 734 -22.58 23.67 1.55
N LEU A 735 -21.91 22.87 2.39
CA LEU A 735 -22.57 22.11 3.46
C LEU A 735 -23.21 23.02 4.52
N LEU A 736 -22.59 24.16 4.85
CA LEU A 736 -23.18 25.17 5.75
C LEU A 736 -24.46 25.77 5.15
N GLU A 737 -24.47 26.05 3.85
CA GLU A 737 -25.67 26.55 3.16
C GLU A 737 -26.77 25.47 3.10
N ALA A 738 -26.42 24.21 2.85
CA ALA A 738 -27.34 23.08 2.89
C ALA A 738 -28.01 22.95 4.27
N LEU A 739 -27.21 22.99 5.33
CA LEU A 739 -27.66 22.96 6.72
C LEU A 739 -28.63 24.12 7.03
N ALA A 740 -28.31 25.34 6.57
CA ALA A 740 -29.17 26.51 6.73
C ALA A 740 -30.53 26.38 5.99
N SER A 741 -30.60 25.54 4.95
CA SER A 741 -31.84 25.24 4.23
C SER A 741 -32.71 24.17 4.91
N GLY A 742 -32.19 23.50 5.94
CA GLY A 742 -32.88 22.45 6.70
C GLY A 742 -32.47 21.02 6.34
N THR A 743 -31.51 20.84 5.43
CA THR A 743 -30.91 19.54 5.09
C THR A 743 -30.14 18.98 6.30
N VAL A 744 -30.19 17.66 6.48
CA VAL A 744 -29.37 16.95 7.48
C VAL A 744 -28.07 16.51 6.84
N VAL A 745 -26.94 16.66 7.54
CA VAL A 745 -25.63 16.18 7.05
C VAL A 745 -25.11 15.07 7.96
N ALA A 746 -24.83 13.90 7.39
CA ALA A 746 -24.23 12.76 8.06
C ALA A 746 -22.84 12.49 7.51
N VAL A 747 -21.85 12.39 8.39
CA VAL A 747 -20.44 12.28 8.03
C VAL A 747 -19.85 10.98 8.57
N PHE A 748 -19.23 10.20 7.69
CA PHE A 748 -18.51 8.97 8.02
C PHE A 748 -17.12 9.03 7.42
N GLY A 749 -16.10 8.67 8.19
CA GLY A 749 -14.73 8.61 7.69
C GLY A 749 -13.72 8.55 8.82
N GLN A 750 -12.54 8.03 8.51
CA GLN A 750 -11.38 8.16 9.41
C GLN A 750 -10.75 9.54 9.22
N ASN A 751 -10.04 10.06 10.22
CA ASN A 751 -9.31 11.34 10.20
C ASN A 751 -10.11 12.61 9.85
N VAL A 752 -11.44 12.52 9.75
CA VAL A 752 -12.28 13.66 9.35
C VAL A 752 -12.14 14.86 10.28
N ALA A 753 -12.06 14.64 11.60
CA ALA A 753 -11.93 15.72 12.57
C ALA A 753 -10.51 16.30 12.58
N GLU A 754 -9.49 15.46 12.44
CA GLU A 754 -8.10 15.88 12.23
C GLU A 754 -8.02 16.78 10.97
N ASP A 755 -8.51 16.28 9.83
CA ASP A 755 -8.55 16.98 8.55
C ASP A 755 -9.30 18.31 8.60
N LEU A 756 -10.45 18.36 9.29
CA LEU A 756 -11.20 19.60 9.44
C LEU A 756 -10.49 20.61 10.36
N SER A 757 -9.61 20.16 11.27
CA SER A 757 -8.92 21.04 12.22
C SER A 757 -7.55 21.52 11.74
N GLU A 758 -6.70 20.62 11.26
CA GLU A 758 -5.32 20.95 10.86
C GLU A 758 -5.26 21.61 9.48
N ASN A 759 -6.24 21.27 8.65
CA ASN A 759 -6.08 21.24 7.22
C ASN A 759 -6.97 22.32 6.55
N GLN A 760 -7.92 22.91 7.28
CA GLN A 760 -8.91 23.93 6.83
C GLN A 760 -8.72 25.33 7.44
N GLY A 761 -7.81 25.49 8.39
CA GLY A 761 -7.73 26.70 9.20
C GLY A 761 -9.07 27.05 9.89
N ALA A 762 -9.35 28.34 10.07
CA ALA A 762 -10.47 28.80 10.90
C ALA A 762 -11.86 28.39 10.39
N ALA A 763 -12.04 28.11 9.10
CA ALA A 763 -13.35 27.74 8.53
C ALA A 763 -13.75 26.31 8.91
N GLY A 764 -12.82 25.36 8.81
CA GLY A 764 -13.05 23.97 9.23
C GLY A 764 -13.18 23.82 10.73
N ASP A 765 -12.38 24.57 11.52
CA ASP A 765 -12.55 24.63 12.98
C ASP A 765 -13.96 25.11 13.36
N LEU A 766 -14.48 26.12 12.67
CA LEU A 766 -15.83 26.63 12.88
C LEU A 766 -16.88 25.62 12.43
N PHE A 767 -16.69 24.93 11.31
CA PHE A 767 -17.61 23.89 10.86
C PHE A 767 -17.65 22.70 11.83
N LEU A 768 -16.49 22.21 12.25
CA LEU A 768 -16.34 21.13 13.22
C LEU A 768 -17.02 21.50 14.54
N SER A 769 -16.71 22.67 15.10
CA SER A 769 -17.23 23.09 16.41
C SER A 769 -18.68 23.59 16.40
N GLN A 770 -19.10 24.35 15.39
CA GLN A 770 -20.43 25.00 15.37
C GLN A 770 -21.49 24.20 14.61
N SER A 771 -21.09 23.41 13.62
CA SER A 771 -22.03 22.69 12.75
C SER A 771 -22.07 21.20 13.12
N LEU A 772 -20.92 20.54 13.22
CA LEU A 772 -20.84 19.15 13.67
C LEU A 772 -20.95 19.01 15.19
N GLY A 773 -20.67 20.10 15.94
CA GLY A 773 -20.71 20.07 17.40
C GLY A 773 -19.60 19.21 17.99
N ALA A 774 -18.47 19.11 17.30
CA ALA A 774 -17.33 18.29 17.67
C ALA A 774 -16.09 19.15 17.93
N GLU A 775 -15.16 18.65 18.73
CA GLU A 775 -13.77 19.13 18.79
C GLU A 775 -12.82 17.98 18.50
N HIS A 776 -11.74 18.25 17.77
CA HIS A 776 -10.67 17.29 17.59
C HIS A 776 -9.87 17.17 18.89
N VAL A 777 -9.81 15.97 19.47
CA VAL A 777 -9.16 15.72 20.76
C VAL A 777 -7.83 14.99 20.59
N ALA A 778 -7.76 14.03 19.65
CA ALA A 778 -6.56 13.29 19.31
C ALA A 778 -6.70 12.63 17.95
N ASP A 779 -5.61 12.61 17.18
CA ASP A 779 -5.50 11.97 15.86
C ASP A 779 -5.82 10.46 15.98
N ARG A 780 -5.44 9.86 17.12
CA ARG A 780 -5.79 8.47 17.45
C ARG A 780 -6.44 8.39 18.81
N VAL A 781 -7.65 7.83 18.88
CA VAL A 781 -8.29 7.56 20.17
C VAL A 781 -7.47 6.61 21.07
N ALA A 782 -6.62 5.76 20.49
CA ALA A 782 -5.69 4.90 21.22
C ALA A 782 -4.62 5.68 22.02
N ASP A 783 -4.30 6.92 21.62
CA ASP A 783 -3.33 7.77 22.33
C ASP A 783 -3.93 8.38 23.60
N VAL A 784 -5.25 8.48 23.68
CA VAL A 784 -5.97 9.01 24.84
C VAL A 784 -6.57 7.93 25.74
N ALA A 785 -6.76 6.70 25.25
CA ALA A 785 -7.04 5.54 26.10
C ALA A 785 -6.50 4.22 25.55
N PRO A 786 -6.00 3.33 26.43
CA PRO A 786 -5.64 1.97 26.04
C PRO A 786 -6.91 1.20 25.68
N LEU A 787 -7.12 0.98 24.38
CA LEU A 787 -8.23 0.22 23.84
C LEU A 787 -7.72 -1.18 23.47
N ASP A 788 -8.47 -2.22 23.87
CA ASP A 788 -8.17 -3.58 23.47
C ASP A 788 -8.48 -3.74 21.97
N SER A 789 -7.63 -4.45 21.23
CA SER A 789 -7.84 -4.67 19.80
C SER A 789 -8.69 -5.92 19.54
N PRO A 790 -9.77 -5.85 18.71
CA PRO A 790 -10.42 -4.64 18.15
C PRO A 790 -11.32 -3.93 19.17
N ALA A 791 -11.48 -2.61 19.05
CA ALA A 791 -12.33 -1.87 19.96
C ALA A 791 -13.82 -2.10 19.72
N VAL A 792 -14.56 -2.16 20.82
CA VAL A 792 -15.99 -2.36 20.84
C VAL A 792 -16.69 -1.02 21.08
N LEU A 793 -17.65 -0.71 20.21
CA LEU A 793 -18.55 0.43 20.33
C LEU A 793 -19.94 -0.04 20.74
N ALA A 794 -20.56 0.70 21.65
CA ALA A 794 -21.96 0.53 21.98
C ALA A 794 -22.74 1.84 21.81
N GLY A 795 -23.89 1.74 21.15
CA GLY A 795 -24.87 2.81 21.10
C GLY A 795 -25.34 3.17 22.51
N ILE A 796 -25.32 4.46 22.83
CA ILE A 796 -25.73 4.93 24.16
C ILE A 796 -27.24 5.13 24.15
N GLY A 797 -27.94 4.28 24.88
CA GLY A 797 -29.36 4.51 25.16
C GLY A 797 -29.51 5.59 26.22
N SER A 798 -29.81 6.84 25.86
CA SER A 798 -30.28 7.82 26.83
C SER A 798 -31.55 8.53 26.38
N LYS A 799 -32.70 7.97 26.80
CA LYS A 799 -33.80 8.83 27.28
C LYS A 799 -33.44 9.26 28.71
N GLY A 800 -32.55 10.25 28.82
CA GLY A 800 -32.40 11.01 30.06
C GLY A 800 -33.53 12.03 30.16
N ALA A 801 -34.19 12.14 31.31
CA ALA A 801 -35.27 13.10 31.51
C ALA A 801 -34.77 14.54 31.27
N GLY A 802 -35.15 15.14 30.14
CA GLY A 802 -34.80 16.50 29.74
C GLY A 802 -33.89 16.64 28.52
N GLN A 803 -33.42 15.55 27.89
CA GLN A 803 -32.66 15.59 26.63
C GLN A 803 -33.38 14.80 25.53
N ASP A 804 -34.37 15.43 24.89
CA ASP A 804 -34.99 14.93 23.65
C ASP A 804 -34.09 15.33 22.45
N GLN A 805 -33.02 14.58 22.18
CA GLN A 805 -32.30 14.65 20.89
C GLN A 805 -32.46 13.37 20.04
N GLY A 806 -33.17 12.36 20.57
CA GLY A 806 -33.97 11.43 19.77
C GLY A 806 -33.28 10.48 18.78
N PHE A 807 -31.97 10.22 18.86
CA PHE A 807 -31.33 9.26 17.93
C PHE A 807 -31.62 7.79 18.33
N PRO A 808 -32.13 6.94 17.42
CA PRO A 808 -32.64 5.61 17.75
C PRO A 808 -31.54 4.53 17.78
N TRP A 809 -30.57 4.63 18.70
CA TRP A 809 -29.45 3.66 18.83
C TRP A 809 -29.77 2.34 19.56
N GLN A 810 -31.03 2.06 19.94
CA GLN A 810 -31.29 0.99 20.91
C GLN A 810 -30.81 -0.39 20.42
N GLY A 811 -29.67 -0.85 20.96
CA GLY A 811 -29.21 -2.25 20.89
C GLY A 811 -28.09 -2.56 19.88
N LEU A 812 -27.53 -1.58 19.17
CA LEU A 812 -26.40 -1.83 18.27
C LEU A 812 -25.08 -1.76 19.04
N THR A 813 -24.41 -2.90 19.16
CA THR A 813 -23.05 -3.05 19.67
C THR A 813 -22.22 -3.71 18.59
N TYR A 814 -21.08 -3.13 18.28
CA TYR A 814 -20.27 -3.55 17.15
C TYR A 814 -18.79 -3.30 17.39
N ALA A 815 -17.95 -4.02 16.66
CA ALA A 815 -16.53 -3.75 16.65
C ALA A 815 -16.21 -2.81 15.49
N VAL A 816 -15.20 -1.99 15.69
CA VAL A 816 -14.51 -1.33 14.59
C VAL A 816 -13.07 -1.79 14.68
N PRO A 817 -12.55 -2.52 13.66
CA PRO A 817 -11.13 -2.83 13.56
C PRO A 817 -10.24 -1.59 13.45
N ALA A 818 -10.84 -0.40 13.40
CA ALA A 818 -10.21 0.89 13.19
C ALA A 818 -9.30 1.37 14.33
N LEU A 819 -8.99 0.54 15.32
CA LEU A 819 -7.98 0.81 16.33
C LEU A 819 -6.77 -0.12 16.24
N CYS A 820 -6.56 -0.75 15.08
CA CYS A 820 -5.25 -1.29 14.79
C CYS A 820 -4.26 -0.11 14.70
N PRO A 821 -3.25 0.00 15.58
CA PRO A 821 -2.37 1.18 15.71
C PRO A 821 -1.56 1.56 14.46
N LEU A 822 -1.75 0.84 13.35
CA LEU A 822 -0.92 0.84 12.16
C LEU A 822 -1.65 1.12 10.85
N ILE A 823 -2.95 0.86 10.74
CA ILE A 823 -3.68 0.95 9.44
C ILE A 823 -4.88 1.87 9.51
N ASN A 824 -5.49 2.04 10.69
CA ASN A 824 -6.72 2.80 10.84
C ASN A 824 -6.61 3.68 12.08
N GLN A 825 -6.83 4.97 11.90
CA GLN A 825 -6.77 5.97 12.95
C GLN A 825 -8.17 6.57 13.05
N SER A 826 -8.94 6.12 14.04
CA SER A 826 -10.19 6.82 14.36
C SER A 826 -9.88 7.99 15.27
N ASP A 827 -10.27 9.19 14.84
CA ASP A 827 -10.13 10.40 15.66
C ASP A 827 -10.83 10.22 17.00
N GLY A 828 -10.16 10.68 18.05
CA GLY A 828 -10.84 11.06 19.27
C GLY A 828 -11.59 12.36 19.04
N VAL A 829 -12.93 12.31 19.05
CA VAL A 829 -13.78 13.51 18.95
C VAL A 829 -14.48 13.82 20.27
N GLY A 830 -14.43 15.08 20.68
CA GLY A 830 -15.11 15.61 21.86
C GLY A 830 -16.44 16.27 21.51
N ALA A 831 -17.44 16.23 22.42
CA ALA A 831 -18.72 16.91 22.20
C ALA A 831 -18.67 18.40 22.60
N VAL A 832 -19.06 19.31 21.70
CA VAL A 832 -19.12 20.76 21.94
C VAL A 832 -20.57 21.28 21.88
N GLY A 833 -20.87 22.31 22.67
CA GLY A 833 -22.14 23.01 22.61
C GLY A 833 -23.34 22.14 23.00
N ALA A 834 -24.27 21.93 22.06
CA ALA A 834 -25.48 21.12 22.26
C ALA A 834 -25.34 19.68 21.76
N ALA A 835 -24.15 19.29 21.29
CA ALA A 835 -23.90 17.94 20.80
C ALA A 835 -24.03 16.90 21.91
N VAL A 836 -24.44 15.69 21.53
CA VAL A 836 -24.62 14.56 22.42
C VAL A 836 -23.87 13.36 21.88
N LEU A 837 -23.16 12.66 22.76
CA LEU A 837 -22.54 11.38 22.46
C LEU A 837 -23.62 10.36 22.07
N SER A 838 -23.48 9.83 20.87
CA SER A 838 -24.36 8.84 20.29
C SER A 838 -23.81 7.42 20.53
N GLN A 839 -22.49 7.30 20.67
CA GLN A 839 -21.76 6.05 20.90
C GLN A 839 -20.58 6.22 21.85
N ARG A 840 -20.18 5.12 22.51
CA ARG A 840 -19.02 5.05 23.42
C ARG A 840 -18.15 3.85 23.13
N TRP A 841 -16.86 4.05 23.35
CA TRP A 841 -15.84 3.00 23.42
C TRP A 841 -16.02 2.14 24.68
N LEU A 842 -15.84 0.82 24.54
CA LEU A 842 -15.84 -0.15 25.64
C LEU A 842 -14.45 -0.80 25.80
N ASP A 843 -14.08 -1.16 27.03
CA ASP A 843 -12.89 -1.97 27.33
C ASP A 843 -13.13 -3.48 27.14
N ALA A 844 -12.11 -4.33 27.30
CA ALA A 844 -12.27 -5.81 27.28
C ALA A 844 -13.17 -6.38 28.40
N ALA A 845 -13.57 -5.57 29.39
CA ALA A 845 -14.59 -5.95 30.36
C ALA A 845 -16.02 -5.64 29.87
N GLY A 846 -16.17 -4.89 28.78
CA GLY A 846 -17.44 -4.41 28.24
C GLY A 846 -17.97 -3.19 28.99
N ASP A 847 -17.14 -2.57 29.83
CA ASP A 847 -17.47 -1.34 30.54
C ASP A 847 -17.12 -0.14 29.63
N PRO A 848 -17.92 0.95 29.62
CA PRO A 848 -17.56 2.14 28.88
C PRO A 848 -16.19 2.65 29.32
N VAL A 849 -15.26 2.84 28.38
CA VAL A 849 -13.99 3.49 28.66
C VAL A 849 -14.32 4.92 29.06
N VAL A 850 -14.14 5.24 30.34
CA VAL A 850 -14.38 6.59 30.86
C VAL A 850 -13.20 7.47 30.47
N ILE A 851 -13.14 7.88 29.21
CA ILE A 851 -12.57 9.17 28.84
C ILE A 851 -13.74 10.14 28.89
N PRO A 852 -13.78 11.08 29.84
CA PRO A 852 -14.81 12.11 29.85
C PRO A 852 -14.85 12.80 28.48
N ASP A 853 -16.05 12.86 27.89
CA ASP A 853 -16.38 13.67 26.73
C ASP A 853 -15.82 13.25 25.35
N VAL A 854 -15.04 12.16 25.24
CA VAL A 854 -14.60 11.59 23.94
C VAL A 854 -15.55 10.50 23.45
N GLY A 855 -16.00 10.60 22.20
CA GLY A 855 -16.94 9.68 21.54
C GLY A 855 -16.42 9.07 20.25
N SER A 856 -17.20 8.12 19.72
CA SER A 856 -17.03 7.55 18.37
C SER A 856 -18.18 7.91 17.44
N GLY A 857 -19.10 8.74 17.92
CA GLY A 857 -20.33 9.12 17.26
C GLY A 857 -20.93 10.29 18.01
N LEU A 858 -21.12 11.42 17.33
CA LEU A 858 -21.71 12.63 17.90
C LEU A 858 -22.93 13.03 17.08
N VAL A 859 -24.01 13.38 17.76
CA VAL A 859 -25.20 13.98 17.13
C VAL A 859 -25.34 15.41 17.61
N HIS A 860 -25.62 16.32 16.69
CA HIS A 860 -25.78 17.73 17.02
C HIS A 860 -27.05 18.28 16.38
N VAL A 861 -27.81 19.03 17.19
CA VAL A 861 -29.00 19.77 16.76
C VAL A 861 -28.80 21.20 17.23
N GLY A 862 -28.18 21.98 16.35
CA GLY A 862 -27.78 23.36 16.61
C GLY A 862 -28.62 24.36 15.82
N ALA A 863 -28.28 25.65 15.96
CA ALA A 863 -28.89 26.71 15.15
C ALA A 863 -28.60 26.54 13.63
N GLY A 864 -27.53 25.82 13.29
CA GLY A 864 -27.15 25.52 11.92
C GLY A 864 -27.95 24.38 11.28
N GLY A 865 -28.56 23.47 12.05
CA GLY A 865 -29.25 22.30 11.49
C GLY A 865 -29.00 21.03 12.31
N LYS A 866 -29.31 19.87 11.71
CA LYS A 866 -29.03 18.56 12.29
C LYS A 866 -27.80 17.95 11.62
N THR A 867 -26.87 17.46 12.42
CA THR A 867 -25.67 16.76 11.94
C THR A 867 -25.36 15.51 12.77
N VAL A 868 -24.72 14.53 12.13
CA VAL A 868 -24.11 13.38 12.82
C VAL A 868 -22.73 13.11 12.23
N ILE A 869 -21.75 12.84 13.08
CA ILE A 869 -20.39 12.45 12.65
C ILE A 869 -19.97 11.14 13.32
N PHE A 870 -19.36 10.27 12.52
CA PHE A 870 -18.64 9.06 12.93
C PHE A 870 -17.19 9.17 12.47
N PRO A 871 -16.21 9.36 13.37
CA PRO A 871 -14.77 9.36 13.06
C PRO A 871 -14.23 7.95 12.76
N HIS A 872 -15.01 7.15 12.04
CA HIS A 872 -14.60 5.85 11.51
C HIS A 872 -15.35 5.59 10.21
N ALA A 873 -14.71 4.87 9.29
CA ALA A 873 -15.35 4.47 8.04
C ALA A 873 -16.51 3.50 8.30
N PHE A 874 -17.65 3.72 7.63
CA PHE A 874 -18.81 2.84 7.72
C PHE A 874 -18.50 1.40 7.31
N ALA A 875 -17.60 1.22 6.35
CA ALA A 875 -17.14 -0.09 5.90
C ALA A 875 -16.48 -0.90 7.02
N ASP A 876 -15.86 -0.25 8.01
CA ASP A 876 -15.16 -0.90 9.12
C ASP A 876 -16.08 -1.34 10.26
N VAL A 877 -17.38 -1.05 10.17
CA VAL A 877 -18.36 -1.50 11.16
C VAL A 877 -18.56 -3.01 11.02
N THR A 878 -18.12 -3.79 12.02
CA THR A 878 -18.22 -5.26 12.02
C THR A 878 -19.00 -5.79 13.22
N ALA A 879 -19.67 -6.94 13.02
CA ALA A 879 -20.26 -7.67 14.14
C ALA A 879 -19.15 -8.26 15.04
N LEU A 880 -19.42 -8.36 16.34
CA LEU A 880 -18.44 -8.93 17.28
C LEU A 880 -18.10 -10.38 16.93
N GLY A 881 -16.81 -10.66 16.73
CA GLY A 881 -16.29 -12.00 16.40
C GLY A 881 -16.47 -12.40 14.92
N ASP A 882 -16.88 -11.46 14.07
CA ASP A 882 -16.96 -11.59 12.61
C ASP A 882 -15.72 -10.94 11.96
N ASP A 883 -15.26 -11.46 10.83
CA ASP A 883 -14.12 -10.92 10.07
C ASP A 883 -14.47 -9.67 9.24
N GLY A 884 -15.73 -9.25 9.32
CA GLY A 884 -16.28 -8.06 8.66
C GLY A 884 -16.95 -8.35 7.31
N GLN A 885 -16.80 -9.57 6.78
CA GLN A 885 -17.38 -10.02 5.51
C GLN A 885 -18.67 -10.82 5.70
N GLY A 886 -18.97 -11.26 6.93
CA GLY A 886 -20.15 -12.07 7.24
C GLY A 886 -21.50 -11.34 7.09
N GLU A 887 -22.55 -12.13 6.96
CA GLU A 887 -23.96 -11.68 6.89
C GLU A 887 -24.37 -10.83 8.10
N ASP A 888 -23.79 -11.07 9.26
CA ASP A 888 -24.07 -10.34 10.49
C ASP A 888 -23.52 -8.91 10.44
N SER A 889 -22.29 -8.72 9.94
CA SER A 889 -21.71 -7.40 9.70
C SER A 889 -22.49 -6.62 8.63
N ALA A 890 -22.95 -7.30 7.57
CA ALA A 890 -23.78 -6.68 6.53
C ALA A 890 -25.14 -6.21 7.09
N LEU A 891 -25.80 -7.02 7.93
CA LEU A 891 -27.06 -6.64 8.58
C LEU A 891 -26.87 -5.46 9.55
N LEU A 892 -25.80 -5.47 10.33
CA LEU A 892 -25.46 -4.41 11.27
C LEU A 892 -25.28 -3.06 10.56
N ARG A 893 -24.51 -3.04 9.46
CA ARG A 893 -24.33 -1.84 8.63
C ARG A 893 -25.66 -1.31 8.08
N ALA A 894 -26.53 -2.21 7.59
CA ALA A 894 -27.86 -1.83 7.14
C ALA A 894 -28.72 -1.20 8.26
N GLN A 895 -28.66 -1.75 9.48
CA GLN A 895 -29.37 -1.21 10.66
C GLN A 895 -28.83 0.15 11.09
N LEU A 896 -27.51 0.35 11.02
CA LEU A 896 -26.87 1.63 11.27
C LEU A 896 -27.35 2.70 10.28
N LEU A 897 -27.33 2.40 8.99
CA LEU A 897 -27.83 3.30 7.95
C LEU A 897 -29.32 3.65 8.15
N HIS A 898 -30.16 2.65 8.48
CA HIS A 898 -31.58 2.87 8.78
C HIS A 898 -31.77 3.88 9.92
N ALA A 899 -31.02 3.72 11.01
CA ALA A 899 -31.12 4.59 12.18
C ALA A 899 -30.74 6.05 11.88
N VAL A 900 -29.71 6.26 11.06
CA VAL A 900 -29.27 7.60 10.61
C VAL A 900 -30.35 8.26 9.77
N ALA A 901 -30.89 7.54 8.79
CA ALA A 901 -31.93 8.03 7.90
C ALA A 901 -33.25 8.35 8.64
N ASP A 902 -33.67 7.49 9.56
CA ASP A 902 -34.83 7.71 10.44
C ASP A 902 -34.67 8.97 11.30
N TRP A 903 -33.48 9.16 11.90
CA TRP A 903 -33.21 10.34 12.73
C TRP A 903 -33.17 11.64 11.91
N ALA A 904 -32.64 11.57 10.69
CA ALA A 904 -32.65 12.68 9.75
C ALA A 904 -34.08 13.11 9.38
N GLY A 905 -35.06 12.21 9.48
CA GLY A 905 -36.43 12.43 8.98
C GLY A 905 -36.63 11.94 7.54
N THR A 906 -35.72 11.10 7.08
CA THR A 906 -35.69 10.51 5.74
C THR A 906 -35.79 8.98 5.85
N PRO A 907 -36.89 8.45 6.42
CA PRO A 907 -37.00 7.01 6.68
C PRO A 907 -36.89 6.23 5.37
N LEU A 908 -36.10 5.15 5.40
CA LEU A 908 -35.92 4.25 4.27
C LEU A 908 -37.12 3.27 4.16
N PRO A 909 -37.45 2.77 2.96
CA PRO A 909 -38.66 1.97 2.73
C PRO A 909 -38.75 0.69 3.54
N ASP A 910 -37.65 -0.05 3.64
CA ASP A 910 -37.59 -1.32 4.37
C ASP A 910 -36.80 -1.18 5.67
N THR A 911 -37.30 -1.82 6.72
CA THR A 911 -36.59 -1.95 7.99
C THR A 911 -35.79 -3.25 8.04
N PRO A 912 -34.45 -3.22 8.12
CA PRO A 912 -33.61 -4.41 8.14
C PRO A 912 -33.86 -5.25 9.42
N SER A 913 -34.50 -6.42 9.24
CA SER A 913 -34.91 -7.30 10.35
C SER A 913 -33.92 -8.45 10.59
N GLY A 914 -33.52 -8.65 11.85
CA GLY A 914 -32.65 -9.74 12.29
C GLY A 914 -31.86 -9.36 13.55
N VAL A 915 -31.19 -10.32 14.17
CA VAL A 915 -30.21 -10.05 15.25
C VAL A 915 -28.86 -10.47 14.70
N ALA A 916 -27.96 -9.51 14.45
CA ALA A 916 -26.58 -9.81 14.09
C ALA A 916 -25.98 -10.70 15.21
N ALA A 917 -25.36 -11.83 14.86
CA ALA A 917 -24.86 -12.80 15.85
C ALA A 917 -23.85 -12.22 16.86
N GLY A 918 -23.28 -11.04 16.56
CA GLY A 918 -22.45 -10.23 17.45
C GLY A 918 -23.17 -9.64 18.68
N VAL A 919 -24.50 -9.69 18.77
CA VAL A 919 -25.27 -9.26 19.96
C VAL A 919 -25.30 -10.36 21.06
N ARG A 920 -24.41 -11.35 21.01
CA ARG A 920 -24.16 -12.22 22.19
C ARG A 920 -23.39 -11.42 23.23
N GLY A 921 -24.14 -10.65 24.01
CA GLY A 921 -23.64 -9.96 25.19
C GLY A 921 -22.76 -10.87 26.03
N GLY A 922 -21.69 -10.28 26.58
CA GLY A 922 -20.50 -10.97 27.06
C GLY A 922 -20.74 -12.24 27.88
N ILE A 923 -19.76 -13.14 27.78
CA ILE A 923 -19.58 -14.33 28.60
C ILE A 923 -20.09 -14.07 30.02
N LEU A 924 -21.05 -14.85 30.54
CA LEU A 924 -21.49 -14.77 31.94
C LEU A 924 -20.25 -14.78 32.86
N ARG A 925 -19.94 -13.64 33.47
CA ARG A 925 -18.91 -13.46 34.49
C ARG A 925 -19.56 -13.53 35.86
N MET A 926 -18.90 -14.21 36.80
CA MET A 926 -19.31 -14.28 38.19
C MET A 926 -18.09 -14.07 39.09
N SER A 927 -18.25 -13.31 40.17
CA SER A 927 -17.25 -13.18 41.23
C SER A 927 -17.90 -13.20 42.62
N ALA A 928 -17.17 -13.75 43.59
CA ALA A 928 -17.57 -13.82 44.99
C ALA A 928 -16.63 -13.00 45.89
N SER A 929 -17.17 -12.08 46.70
CA SER A 929 -16.36 -11.28 47.63
C SER A 929 -17.11 -10.94 48.93
N PRO A 930 -16.46 -11.02 50.11
CA PRO A 930 -15.13 -11.60 50.33
C PRO A 930 -15.14 -13.13 50.11
N ASN A 931 -14.00 -13.74 49.79
CA ASN A 931 -13.86 -15.19 49.71
C ASN A 931 -12.39 -15.59 49.97
N PRO A 932 -12.04 -16.19 51.14
CA PRO A 932 -12.93 -16.75 52.17
C PRO A 932 -13.80 -15.71 52.92
N PHE A 933 -14.91 -16.14 53.51
CA PHE A 933 -15.90 -15.26 54.16
C PHE A 933 -16.41 -15.77 55.52
N ASN A 934 -16.90 -14.86 56.37
CA ASN A 934 -17.47 -15.16 57.70
C ASN A 934 -18.60 -14.18 58.11
N PRO A 935 -19.87 -14.62 58.24
CA PRO A 935 -20.50 -15.70 57.50
C PRO A 935 -21.18 -15.20 56.21
N GLU A 936 -20.93 -13.96 55.76
CA GLU A 936 -21.61 -13.35 54.60
C GLU A 936 -20.68 -13.14 53.38
N VAL A 937 -21.17 -13.48 52.18
CA VAL A 937 -20.51 -13.27 50.88
C VAL A 937 -21.50 -12.73 49.86
N GLU A 938 -21.04 -11.82 49.00
CA GLU A 938 -21.79 -11.34 47.83
C GLU A 938 -21.32 -12.05 46.55
N LEU A 939 -22.27 -12.53 45.75
CA LEU A 939 -22.06 -13.03 44.39
C LEU A 939 -22.49 -11.96 43.40
N ARG A 940 -21.56 -11.48 42.58
CA ARG A 940 -21.78 -10.53 41.49
C ARG A 940 -21.81 -11.29 40.17
N PHE A 941 -22.83 -11.06 39.35
CA PHE A 941 -22.92 -11.64 38.00
C PHE A 941 -23.64 -10.70 37.04
N THR A 942 -23.31 -10.80 35.74
CA THR A 942 -23.90 -9.93 34.71
C THR A 942 -24.78 -10.72 33.76
N ALA A 943 -26.01 -10.25 33.53
CA ALA A 943 -26.91 -10.83 32.54
C ALA A 943 -26.77 -10.09 31.20
N ALA A 944 -26.44 -10.82 30.13
CA ALA A 944 -26.27 -10.28 28.77
C ALA A 944 -27.57 -9.72 28.16
N SER A 945 -28.72 -10.27 28.56
CA SER A 945 -30.05 -9.86 28.10
C SER A 945 -31.11 -10.19 29.16
N ALA A 946 -32.31 -9.63 29.01
CA ALA A 946 -33.41 -9.89 29.94
C ALA A 946 -33.83 -11.37 29.90
N SER A 947 -33.49 -12.11 30.96
CA SER A 947 -33.56 -13.58 30.98
C SER A 947 -33.84 -14.10 32.40
N ARG A 948 -34.15 -15.40 32.53
CA ARG A 948 -34.34 -16.01 33.86
C ARG A 948 -32.98 -16.35 34.46
N ALA A 949 -32.69 -15.81 35.64
CA ALA A 949 -31.49 -16.07 36.42
C ALA A 949 -31.82 -16.94 37.64
N VAL A 950 -30.99 -17.97 37.87
CA VAL A 950 -31.06 -18.88 39.02
C VAL A 950 -29.69 -18.95 39.68
N VAL A 951 -29.62 -18.60 40.97
CA VAL A 951 -28.40 -18.60 41.79
C VAL A 951 -28.56 -19.58 42.94
N GLU A 952 -27.70 -20.58 43.03
CA GLU A 952 -27.79 -21.69 43.97
C GLU A 952 -26.44 -22.02 44.63
N ILE A 953 -26.47 -22.46 45.87
CA ILE A 953 -25.29 -22.91 46.63
C ILE A 953 -25.34 -24.43 46.81
N PHE A 954 -24.20 -25.09 46.62
CA PHE A 954 -23.99 -26.53 46.75
C PHE A 954 -22.87 -26.85 47.74
N ASP A 955 -22.98 -27.99 48.42
CA ASP A 955 -21.89 -28.55 49.22
C ASP A 955 -20.91 -29.36 48.35
N VAL A 956 -19.80 -29.83 48.93
CA VAL A 956 -18.79 -30.64 48.22
C VAL A 956 -19.29 -31.99 47.69
N ARG A 957 -20.47 -32.46 48.15
CA ARG A 957 -21.11 -33.69 47.66
C ARG A 957 -22.06 -33.39 46.49
N GLY A 958 -22.18 -32.12 46.09
CA GLY A 958 -23.13 -31.66 45.08
C GLY A 958 -24.57 -31.59 45.59
N ALA A 959 -24.80 -31.67 46.91
CA ALA A 959 -26.13 -31.48 47.48
C ALA A 959 -26.45 -29.98 47.52
N LYS A 960 -27.65 -29.59 47.06
CA LYS A 960 -28.09 -28.20 47.12
C LYS A 960 -28.32 -27.77 48.57
N VAL A 961 -27.69 -26.66 48.94
CA VAL A 961 -27.75 -26.05 50.26
C VAL A 961 -28.79 -24.94 50.31
N ARG A 962 -28.81 -24.05 49.31
CA ARG A 962 -29.73 -22.91 49.26
C ARG A 962 -29.95 -22.39 47.84
N THR A 963 -31.13 -21.86 47.54
CA THR A 963 -31.37 -21.01 46.35
C THR A 963 -31.41 -19.55 46.79
N LEU A 964 -30.55 -18.71 46.22
CA LEU A 964 -30.43 -17.28 46.56
C LEU A 964 -31.29 -16.38 45.68
N LEU A 965 -31.45 -16.75 44.41
CA LEU A 965 -32.24 -16.02 43.44
C LEU A 965 -32.83 -17.00 42.41
N ASP A 966 -34.11 -16.83 42.08
CA ASP A 966 -34.77 -17.49 40.94
C ASP A 966 -35.83 -16.54 40.39
N ALA A 967 -35.44 -15.69 39.45
CA ALA A 967 -36.28 -14.62 38.92
C ALA A 967 -35.91 -14.27 37.47
N ARG A 968 -36.79 -13.56 36.76
CA ARG A 968 -36.40 -12.83 35.54
C ARG A 968 -35.65 -11.57 35.94
N VAL A 969 -34.49 -11.36 35.34
CA VAL A 969 -33.63 -10.19 35.56
C VAL A 969 -33.47 -9.41 34.26
N HIS A 970 -33.22 -8.11 34.36
CA HIS A 970 -32.91 -7.26 33.19
C HIS A 970 -31.43 -7.45 32.79
N ALA A 971 -31.06 -7.00 31.58
CA ALA A 971 -29.66 -6.95 31.17
C ALA A 971 -28.86 -6.06 32.14
N GLY A 972 -27.60 -6.41 32.42
CA GLY A 972 -26.71 -5.69 33.34
C GLY A 972 -26.33 -6.48 34.61
N PRO A 973 -25.64 -5.84 35.56
CA PRO A 973 -25.09 -6.49 36.75
C PRO A 973 -26.16 -6.77 37.82
N HIS A 974 -26.01 -7.89 38.52
CA HIS A 974 -26.87 -8.36 39.59
C HIS A 974 -26.06 -8.85 40.79
N LEU A 975 -26.69 -8.79 41.96
CA LEU A 975 -26.12 -9.18 43.25
C LEU A 975 -26.99 -10.24 43.93
N ALA A 976 -26.37 -11.28 44.47
CA ALA A 976 -27.00 -12.24 45.35
C ALA A 976 -26.11 -12.51 46.58
N SER A 977 -26.66 -12.41 47.80
CA SER A 977 -25.89 -12.60 49.03
C SER A 977 -26.19 -13.95 49.70
N TRP A 978 -25.17 -14.54 50.34
CA TRP A 978 -25.31 -15.75 51.14
C TRP A 978 -24.69 -15.58 52.54
N ASP A 979 -25.45 -15.92 53.57
CA ASP A 979 -25.10 -15.77 55.00
C ASP A 979 -24.62 -17.10 55.66
N GLY A 980 -24.24 -18.09 54.84
CA GLY A 980 -23.77 -19.38 55.33
C GLY A 980 -24.85 -20.24 56.00
N ARG A 981 -26.13 -20.05 55.66
CA ARG A 981 -27.27 -20.88 56.10
C ARG A 981 -27.93 -21.63 54.93
N ASP A 982 -28.58 -22.77 55.22
CA ASP A 982 -29.40 -23.49 54.23
C ASP A 982 -30.83 -22.93 54.10
N ASP A 983 -31.63 -23.51 53.20
CA ASP A 983 -33.05 -23.17 53.00
C ASP A 983 -33.93 -23.34 54.27
N ARG A 984 -33.46 -24.06 55.29
CA ARG A 984 -34.15 -24.24 56.58
C ARG A 984 -33.67 -23.25 57.65
N GLY A 985 -32.77 -22.34 57.30
CA GLY A 985 -32.16 -21.36 58.20
C GLY A 985 -31.08 -21.93 59.12
N ALA A 986 -30.68 -23.20 58.93
CA ALA A 986 -29.65 -23.83 59.73
C ALA A 986 -28.25 -23.40 59.25
N ALA A 987 -27.40 -23.02 60.20
CA ALA A 987 -26.01 -22.62 59.93
C ALA A 987 -25.20 -23.80 59.39
N GLN A 988 -24.50 -23.58 58.28
CA GLN A 988 -23.63 -24.58 57.64
C GLN A 988 -22.23 -24.60 58.27
N ALA A 989 -21.54 -25.74 58.24
CA ALA A 989 -20.21 -25.87 58.82
C ALA A 989 -19.14 -25.08 58.03
N SER A 990 -18.05 -24.67 58.69
CA SER A 990 -16.86 -24.16 57.98
C SER A 990 -16.40 -25.18 56.94
N GLY A 991 -16.12 -24.73 55.72
CA GLY A 991 -15.80 -25.64 54.61
C GLY A 991 -15.93 -25.00 53.23
N VAL A 992 -15.71 -25.82 52.20
CA VAL A 992 -15.83 -25.41 50.80
C VAL A 992 -17.27 -25.63 50.32
N TYR A 993 -17.79 -24.65 49.58
CA TYR A 993 -19.08 -24.68 48.90
C TYR A 993 -18.91 -24.23 47.45
N PHE A 994 -19.93 -24.43 46.62
CA PHE A 994 -19.95 -23.98 45.23
C PHE A 994 -21.20 -23.16 44.95
N ALA A 995 -21.02 -21.92 44.50
CA ALA A 995 -22.10 -21.12 43.95
C ALA A 995 -22.25 -21.43 42.47
N ARG A 996 -23.48 -21.65 42.02
CA ARG A 996 -23.84 -21.81 40.60
C ARG A 996 -24.81 -20.71 40.21
N VAL A 997 -24.45 -19.95 39.18
CA VAL A 997 -25.33 -18.98 38.52
C VAL A 997 -25.68 -19.53 37.15
N LYS A 998 -26.97 -19.56 36.82
CA LYS A 998 -27.50 -19.88 35.49
C LYS A 998 -28.34 -18.72 34.98
N VAL A 999 -28.01 -18.19 33.81
CA VAL A 999 -28.72 -17.07 33.16
C VAL A 999 -29.02 -17.50 31.72
N GLY A 1000 -30.30 -17.73 31.41
CA GLY A 1000 -30.68 -18.32 30.11
C GLY A 1000 -30.08 -19.71 29.90
N GLU A 1001 -29.29 -19.88 28.84
CA GLU A 1001 -28.55 -21.13 28.54
C GLU A 1001 -27.15 -21.18 29.16
N GLU A 1002 -26.62 -20.05 29.63
CA GLU A 1002 -25.28 -19.97 30.21
C GLU A 1002 -25.27 -20.35 31.69
N GLN A 1003 -24.18 -20.97 32.14
CA GLN A 1003 -23.97 -21.32 33.54
C GLN A 1003 -22.51 -21.13 33.96
N ARG A 1004 -22.30 -20.64 35.18
CA ARG A 1004 -21.00 -20.53 35.83
C ARG A 1004 -21.03 -21.08 37.25
N VAL A 1005 -19.89 -21.59 37.70
CA VAL A 1005 -19.69 -22.14 39.05
C VAL A 1005 -18.45 -21.51 39.67
N GLU A 1006 -18.55 -21.06 40.91
CA GLU A 1006 -17.46 -20.47 41.68
C GLU A 1006 -17.35 -21.13 43.05
N LYS A 1007 -16.11 -21.36 43.47
CA LYS A 1007 -15.80 -22.00 44.75
C LYS A 1007 -15.86 -20.96 45.87
N LEU A 1008 -16.62 -21.24 46.92
CA LEU A 1008 -16.72 -20.42 48.13
C LEU A 1008 -16.05 -21.12 49.31
N ALA A 1009 -15.38 -20.36 50.18
CA ALA A 1009 -14.77 -20.85 51.41
C ALA A 1009 -15.39 -20.17 52.64
N LEU A 1010 -16.27 -20.88 53.35
CA LEU A 1010 -16.89 -20.40 54.58
C LEU A 1010 -15.97 -20.71 55.77
N VAL A 1011 -15.62 -19.68 56.54
CA VAL A 1011 -14.85 -19.79 57.78
C VAL A 1011 -15.72 -19.25 58.91
N ARG A 1012 -16.10 -20.09 59.87
CA ARG A 1012 -16.78 -19.65 61.11
C ARG A 1012 -15.81 -19.50 62.27
#